data_AF-A0AAD5GIV2-F1
#
_entry.id   AF-A0AAD5GIV2-F1
#
_cell.length_a   1.000
_cell.length_b   1.000
_cell.length_c   1.000
_cell.angle_alpha   90.00
_cell.angle_beta   90.00
_cell.angle_gamma   90.00
#
_symmetry.space_group_name_H-M   'P 1'
#
loop_
_entity.id
_entity.type
_entity.pdbx_description
1 polymer ?
#
loop_
_entity_poly.entity_id
_entity_poly.type
_entity_poly.pdbx_seq_one_letter_code
_entity_poly.pdbx_strand_id
1 'polypeptide(L)'
;MILGSIGAIIHGSSMPFFFLLFGQMVNGFGKNQSDLSTMTDEVSKSVYYRSSAQIGCWMYTGERQVSTLRKRYLEAVLKQDVGFYDTDARTGDIVFGISTDTLLVQDAISEKVGNFIHYLSTFLAGLVVGFVSAWKLALLSIAVIPGIAFAGGLYAYTLTGLTSKSRESYANAGIIAEEAIAQVRTVYSYVGETKALNSYSDAIQHTLKLGYKAGMAKGLGLGCTYGIACMSWALVFWYAGVFIRNGQTDGGKAFTAIFSAIVGGMSLGQILIDNVDIKTLQLKWLRDQIGLVNQEPALFATTILENILYGKPDANMAEVEAAASAANAHSFITLLPSGYNTQVGERGVQLSGVIQQGQVIETGTHEELISKPGHYASLIRFQEMAGNRDFSNPSTHRTRSTRLSHSLSTKSLSLRSGSLRNLSYSYSTGADGRIEMISNAETERKNPAPSGYFFRLLKMNAPEWPYSIMGAVGSILSGFIGPTFAIVMSNMIEVFYYNNPAKMESKTKECVFIYVGAGLYAVVAYLIQHYFFSIMGENLTTRVRRMMLAAILRNEVGWFDEEEHNSSLVAARLATDAADVKSAIAERIAVILQNVTSLLTSFVVAFIVEWRVSLLILGTFPLLVMAYFAQKKWNLDLSKRQLEYSDRSNNSERLGMSEDAYGGIHSFTRYTRGTCPFKGYCSTENDRIAPVILNSVSDFSMVAT
;
A
#
# COMPACT_ATOMS: atom_id res chain seq x y z
N MET A 1 -11.83 3.79 -25.33
CA MET A 1 -10.84 4.80 -25.80
C MET A 1 -11.49 6.10 -26.29
N ILE A 2 -11.80 6.35 -27.58
CA ILE A 2 -12.27 7.70 -28.04
C ILE A 2 -13.49 8.22 -27.26
N LEU A 3 -14.61 7.48 -27.23
CA LEU A 3 -15.80 7.85 -26.46
C LEU A 3 -15.51 8.01 -24.96
N GLY A 4 -14.64 7.17 -24.40
CA GLY A 4 -14.19 7.28 -23.00
C GLY A 4 -13.32 8.52 -22.76
N SER A 5 -12.53 8.95 -23.74
CA SER A 5 -11.69 10.16 -23.66
C SER A 5 -12.56 11.41 -23.68
N ILE A 6 -13.54 11.45 -24.59
CA ILE A 6 -14.58 12.49 -24.62
C ILE A 6 -15.35 12.51 -23.29
N GLY A 7 -15.78 11.34 -22.78
CA GLY A 7 -16.41 11.22 -21.47
C GLY A 7 -15.52 11.72 -20.32
N ALA A 8 -14.21 11.44 -20.35
CA ALA A 8 -13.26 11.93 -19.35
C ALA A 8 -13.08 13.45 -19.39
N ILE A 9 -13.06 14.04 -20.59
CA ILE A 9 -13.01 15.50 -20.78
C ILE A 9 -14.30 16.17 -20.28
N ILE A 10 -15.46 15.62 -20.62
CA ILE A 10 -16.77 16.13 -20.15
C ILE A 10 -16.85 16.02 -18.61
N HIS A 11 -16.49 14.87 -18.05
CA HIS A 11 -16.51 14.67 -16.59
C HIS A 11 -15.50 15.58 -15.88
N GLY A 12 -14.27 15.70 -16.39
CA GLY A 12 -13.25 16.57 -15.81
C GLY A 12 -13.64 18.05 -15.85
N SER A 13 -14.28 18.49 -16.93
CA SER A 13 -14.78 19.86 -17.08
C SER A 13 -16.04 20.15 -16.25
N SER A 14 -16.78 19.12 -15.81
CA SER A 14 -18.08 19.28 -15.15
C SER A 14 -18.04 20.11 -13.86
N MET A 15 -16.99 19.97 -13.03
CA MET A 15 -16.84 20.73 -11.79
C MET A 15 -16.58 22.24 -12.03
N PRO A 16 -15.62 22.64 -12.88
CA PRO A 16 -15.50 24.04 -13.32
C PRO A 16 -16.79 24.63 -13.91
N PHE A 17 -17.49 23.90 -14.79
CA PHE A 17 -18.78 24.35 -15.33
C PHE A 17 -19.87 24.49 -14.25
N PHE A 18 -19.91 23.57 -13.28
CA PHE A 18 -20.80 23.68 -12.12
C PHE A 18 -20.54 24.97 -11.33
N PHE A 19 -19.29 25.37 -11.07
CA PHE A 19 -19.00 26.64 -10.39
C PHE A 19 -19.40 27.88 -11.20
N LEU A 20 -19.44 27.80 -12.54
CA LEU A 20 -19.94 28.89 -13.39
C LEU A 20 -21.47 29.02 -13.27
N LEU A 21 -22.20 27.91 -13.37
CA LEU A 21 -23.66 27.89 -13.19
C LEU A 21 -24.04 28.29 -11.75
N PHE A 22 -23.32 27.78 -10.75
CA PHE A 22 -23.53 28.14 -9.35
C PHE A 22 -23.23 29.62 -9.09
N GLY A 23 -22.20 30.20 -9.71
CA GLY A 23 -21.92 31.63 -9.63
C GLY A 23 -23.01 32.51 -10.27
N GLN A 24 -23.61 32.06 -11.37
CA GLN A 24 -24.79 32.71 -11.96
C GLN A 24 -26.00 32.63 -11.03
N MET A 25 -26.27 31.44 -10.47
CA MET A 25 -27.33 31.22 -9.48
C MET A 25 -27.14 32.10 -8.23
N VAL A 26 -25.93 32.20 -7.69
CA VAL A 26 -25.59 33.07 -6.54
C VAL A 26 -25.79 34.56 -6.88
N ASN A 27 -25.49 35.01 -8.10
CA ASN A 27 -25.84 36.36 -8.55
C ASN A 27 -27.37 36.58 -8.60
N GLY A 28 -28.13 35.58 -9.05
CA GLY A 28 -29.60 35.62 -9.05
C GLY A 28 -30.16 35.78 -7.64
N PHE A 29 -29.68 34.96 -6.69
CA PHE A 29 -30.04 35.09 -5.27
C PHE A 29 -29.61 36.42 -4.66
N GLY A 30 -28.38 36.88 -4.93
CA GLY A 30 -27.80 38.07 -4.32
C GLY A 30 -28.41 39.39 -4.80
N LYS A 31 -28.80 39.47 -6.09
CA LYS A 31 -29.39 40.70 -6.66
C LYS A 31 -30.91 40.79 -6.48
N ASN A 32 -31.61 39.66 -6.53
CA ASN A 32 -33.07 39.63 -6.56
C ASN A 32 -33.69 39.24 -5.20
N GLN A 33 -33.03 39.51 -4.08
CA GLN A 33 -33.51 39.16 -2.72
C GLN A 33 -34.96 39.62 -2.42
N SER A 34 -35.47 40.60 -3.16
CA SER A 34 -36.82 41.15 -3.03
C SER A 34 -37.83 40.69 -4.11
N ASP A 35 -37.44 39.91 -5.12
CA ASP A 35 -38.35 39.44 -6.20
C ASP A 35 -38.24 37.93 -6.44
N LEU A 36 -39.19 37.21 -5.83
CA LEU A 36 -39.32 35.76 -5.89
C LEU A 36 -39.56 35.21 -7.32
N SER A 37 -40.17 36.01 -8.20
CA SER A 37 -40.53 35.55 -9.55
C SER A 37 -39.30 35.41 -10.44
N THR A 38 -38.48 36.46 -10.49
CA THR A 38 -37.21 36.48 -11.24
C THR A 38 -36.17 35.52 -10.65
N MET A 39 -36.17 35.32 -9.32
CA MET A 39 -35.31 34.29 -8.69
C MET A 39 -35.64 32.86 -9.18
N THR A 40 -36.92 32.54 -9.33
CA THR A 40 -37.35 31.17 -9.68
C THR A 40 -36.97 30.81 -11.13
N ASP A 41 -37.06 31.78 -12.05
CA ASP A 41 -36.67 31.59 -13.46
C ASP A 41 -35.15 31.39 -13.61
N GLU A 42 -34.32 32.20 -12.95
CA GLU A 42 -32.85 32.06 -12.96
C GLU A 42 -32.36 30.73 -12.37
N VAL A 43 -32.97 30.26 -11.26
CA VAL A 43 -32.62 28.96 -10.65
C VAL A 43 -33.00 27.80 -11.58
N SER A 44 -34.13 27.88 -12.29
CA SER A 44 -34.61 26.81 -13.17
C SER A 44 -33.67 26.49 -14.34
N LYS A 45 -32.95 27.50 -14.85
CA LYS A 45 -31.99 27.39 -15.97
C LYS A 45 -30.67 26.73 -15.58
N SER A 46 -30.36 26.64 -14.28
CA SER A 46 -29.04 26.22 -13.77
C SER A 46 -28.90 24.71 -13.55
N VAL A 47 -29.79 23.89 -14.15
CA VAL A 47 -30.03 22.50 -13.71
C VAL A 47 -29.54 21.43 -14.72
N TYR A 48 -28.67 20.55 -14.21
CA TYR A 48 -28.15 19.27 -14.76
C TYR A 48 -27.20 19.25 -15.97
N TYR A 49 -26.03 18.63 -15.72
CA TYR A 49 -25.34 17.74 -16.67
C TYR A 49 -25.00 16.42 -15.94
N ARG A 50 -25.15 15.26 -16.60
CA ARG A 50 -24.73 13.93 -16.09
C ARG A 50 -23.65 13.33 -17.00
N SER A 51 -22.65 12.66 -16.42
CA SER A 51 -21.55 12.01 -17.17
C SER A 51 -21.23 10.61 -16.63
N SER A 52 -22.12 9.65 -16.88
CA SER A 52 -21.93 8.22 -16.53
C SER A 52 -21.09 7.44 -17.56
N ALA A 53 -20.92 7.96 -18.78
CA ALA A 53 -20.33 7.22 -19.89
C ALA A 53 -18.80 6.98 -19.80
N GLN A 54 -18.05 7.79 -19.03
CA GLN A 54 -16.59 7.72 -18.98
C GLN A 54 -16.08 6.34 -18.54
N ILE A 55 -16.49 5.90 -17.35
CA ILE A 55 -15.91 4.75 -16.65
C ILE A 55 -16.17 3.47 -17.44
N GLY A 56 -17.42 3.25 -17.87
CA GLY A 56 -17.79 2.08 -18.68
C GLY A 56 -17.03 2.00 -20.01
N CYS A 57 -16.86 3.12 -20.72
CA CYS A 57 -16.16 3.14 -22.01
C CYS A 57 -14.64 2.90 -21.91
N TRP A 58 -14.03 3.18 -20.76
CA TRP A 58 -12.61 2.91 -20.52
C TRP A 58 -12.37 1.48 -20.04
N MET A 59 -13.13 1.02 -19.04
CA MET A 59 -13.07 -0.36 -18.55
C MET A 59 -13.30 -1.37 -19.68
N TYR A 60 -14.34 -1.16 -20.51
CA TYR A 60 -14.64 -2.04 -21.65
C TYR A 60 -13.49 -2.15 -22.66
N THR A 61 -12.80 -1.04 -22.97
CA THR A 61 -11.65 -1.12 -23.90
C THR A 61 -10.41 -1.73 -23.27
N GLY A 62 -10.20 -1.57 -21.97
CA GLY A 62 -9.11 -2.23 -21.24
C GLY A 62 -9.26 -3.75 -21.23
N GLU A 63 -10.40 -4.26 -20.76
CA GLU A 63 -10.71 -5.70 -20.73
C GLU A 63 -10.52 -6.36 -22.12
N ARG A 64 -11.05 -5.74 -23.18
CA ARG A 64 -10.90 -6.25 -24.55
C ARG A 64 -9.44 -6.30 -25.04
N GLN A 65 -8.63 -5.28 -24.69
CA GLN A 65 -7.21 -5.26 -25.04
C GLN A 65 -6.42 -6.29 -24.24
N VAL A 66 -6.76 -6.51 -22.97
CA VAL A 66 -6.09 -7.44 -22.06
C VAL A 66 -6.40 -8.91 -22.41
N SER A 67 -7.64 -9.27 -22.72
CA SER A 67 -7.96 -10.61 -23.26
C SER A 67 -7.21 -10.88 -24.58
N THR A 68 -7.17 -9.89 -25.49
CA THR A 68 -6.39 -9.98 -26.74
C THR A 68 -4.88 -10.15 -26.47
N LEU A 69 -4.35 -9.44 -25.46
CA LEU A 69 -2.95 -9.53 -25.04
C LEU A 69 -2.63 -10.90 -24.44
N ARG A 70 -3.44 -11.40 -23.48
CA ARG A 70 -3.31 -12.74 -22.89
C ARG A 70 -3.27 -13.82 -23.96
N LYS A 71 -4.22 -13.78 -24.90
CA LYS A 71 -4.25 -14.72 -26.03
C LYS A 71 -2.98 -14.64 -26.89
N ARG A 72 -2.54 -13.44 -27.28
CA ARG A 72 -1.32 -13.28 -28.09
C ARG A 72 -0.04 -13.67 -27.34
N TYR A 73 0.02 -13.42 -26.03
CA TYR A 73 1.12 -13.82 -25.17
C TYR A 73 1.20 -15.34 -25.08
N LEU A 74 0.08 -16.02 -24.79
CA LEU A 74 0.00 -17.48 -24.79
C LEU A 74 0.35 -18.07 -26.18
N GLU A 75 -0.17 -17.50 -27.27
CA GLU A 75 0.19 -17.91 -28.64
C GLU A 75 1.67 -17.67 -28.99
N ALA A 76 2.34 -16.70 -28.36
CA ALA A 76 3.76 -16.40 -28.57
C ALA A 76 4.66 -17.31 -27.73
N VAL A 77 4.26 -17.58 -26.48
CA VAL A 77 4.86 -18.58 -25.59
C VAL A 77 4.84 -19.96 -26.25
N LEU A 78 3.66 -20.43 -26.67
CA LEU A 78 3.50 -21.76 -27.31
C LEU A 78 4.21 -21.92 -28.67
N LYS A 79 4.82 -20.84 -29.20
CA LYS A 79 5.65 -20.85 -30.42
C LYS A 79 7.15 -20.79 -30.13
N GLN A 80 7.57 -20.70 -28.87
CA GLN A 80 9.00 -20.74 -28.53
C GLN A 80 9.55 -22.15 -28.71
N ASP A 81 10.82 -22.23 -29.09
CA ASP A 81 11.56 -23.49 -29.16
C ASP A 81 11.73 -24.10 -27.77
N VAL A 82 11.82 -25.44 -27.70
CA VAL A 82 11.84 -26.19 -26.43
C VAL A 82 12.96 -25.69 -25.48
N GLY A 83 14.12 -25.31 -26.01
CA GLY A 83 15.24 -24.81 -25.21
C GLY A 83 14.92 -23.56 -24.38
N PHE A 84 13.97 -22.71 -24.79
CA PHE A 84 13.51 -21.54 -24.03
C PHE A 84 12.93 -21.93 -22.66
N TYR A 85 12.26 -23.08 -22.59
CA TYR A 85 11.69 -23.61 -21.35
C TYR A 85 12.72 -24.32 -20.46
N ASP A 86 13.84 -24.74 -21.05
CA ASP A 86 14.95 -25.38 -20.34
C ASP A 86 15.96 -24.38 -19.76
N THR A 87 16.08 -23.16 -20.33
CA THR A 87 17.02 -22.12 -19.89
C THR A 87 16.39 -20.95 -19.13
N ASP A 88 15.39 -20.28 -19.73
CA ASP A 88 15.01 -18.91 -19.32
C ASP A 88 13.65 -18.78 -18.64
N ALA A 89 12.74 -19.74 -18.86
CA ALA A 89 11.34 -19.58 -18.47
C ALA A 89 10.74 -20.81 -17.78
N ARG A 90 10.76 -20.81 -16.44
CA ARG A 90 10.04 -21.81 -15.64
C ARG A 90 8.53 -21.66 -15.89
N THR A 91 7.83 -22.78 -16.08
CA THR A 91 6.39 -22.80 -16.36
C THR A 91 5.55 -21.99 -15.36
N GLY A 92 5.94 -21.97 -14.09
CA GLY A 92 5.30 -21.17 -13.05
C GLY A 92 5.42 -19.65 -13.26
N ASP A 93 6.58 -19.18 -13.74
CA ASP A 93 6.84 -17.75 -13.98
C ASP A 93 6.05 -17.25 -15.20
N ILE A 94 5.91 -18.09 -16.23
CA ILE A 94 5.08 -17.79 -17.42
C ILE A 94 3.60 -17.65 -17.03
N VAL A 95 3.05 -18.62 -16.28
CA VAL A 95 1.64 -18.57 -15.82
C VAL A 95 1.40 -17.38 -14.88
N PHE A 96 2.38 -17.07 -14.02
CA PHE A 96 2.34 -15.89 -13.17
C PHE A 96 2.37 -14.58 -13.97
N GLY A 97 3.22 -14.48 -15.00
CA GLY A 97 3.28 -13.31 -15.90
C GLY A 97 1.99 -13.10 -16.69
N ILE A 98 1.40 -14.17 -17.25
CA ILE A 98 0.08 -14.12 -17.89
C ILE A 98 -0.98 -13.58 -16.93
N SER A 99 -0.97 -14.02 -15.67
CA SER A 99 -1.95 -13.59 -14.66
C SER A 99 -1.71 -12.17 -14.16
N THR A 100 -0.45 -11.80 -13.89
CA THR A 100 -0.08 -10.61 -13.09
C THR A 100 0.32 -9.43 -13.95
N ASP A 101 1.22 -9.61 -14.91
CA ASP A 101 1.72 -8.50 -15.76
C ASP A 101 0.61 -7.97 -16.66
N THR A 102 -0.28 -8.84 -17.13
CA THR A 102 -1.45 -8.40 -17.92
C THR A 102 -2.46 -7.60 -17.07
N LEU A 103 -2.56 -7.83 -15.76
CA LEU A 103 -3.35 -7.00 -14.85
C LEU A 103 -2.70 -5.64 -14.57
N LEU A 104 -1.36 -5.56 -14.52
CA LEU A 104 -0.65 -4.28 -14.41
C LEU A 104 -0.87 -3.42 -15.67
N VAL A 105 -0.77 -4.05 -16.86
CA VAL A 105 -1.11 -3.42 -18.14
C VAL A 105 -2.60 -3.02 -18.19
N GLN A 106 -3.49 -3.83 -17.63
CA GLN A 106 -4.91 -3.50 -17.50
C GLN A 106 -5.15 -2.24 -16.66
N ASP A 107 -4.61 -2.16 -15.45
CA ASP A 107 -4.80 -1.00 -14.55
C ASP A 107 -4.31 0.30 -15.22
N ALA A 108 -3.11 0.25 -15.80
CA ALA A 108 -2.51 1.37 -16.52
C ALA A 108 -3.40 1.88 -17.68
N ILE A 109 -3.80 0.99 -18.59
CA ILE A 109 -4.52 1.39 -19.82
C ILE A 109 -6.00 1.69 -19.55
N SER A 110 -6.63 1.03 -18.59
CA SER A 110 -8.08 1.16 -18.33
C SER A 110 -8.41 2.29 -17.35
N GLU A 111 -7.79 2.32 -16.17
CA GLU A 111 -8.15 3.26 -15.11
C GLU A 111 -7.27 4.52 -15.18
N LYS A 112 -5.94 4.35 -15.22
CA LYS A 112 -5.00 5.46 -15.04
C LYS A 112 -5.03 6.46 -16.19
N VAL A 113 -5.10 6.00 -17.45
CA VAL A 113 -5.25 6.89 -18.62
C VAL A 113 -6.58 7.67 -18.57
N GLY A 114 -7.68 7.01 -18.17
CA GLY A 114 -8.99 7.68 -18.02
C GLY A 114 -8.98 8.76 -16.94
N ASN A 115 -8.32 8.49 -15.80
CA ASN A 115 -8.15 9.45 -14.71
C ASN A 115 -7.19 10.59 -15.08
N PHE A 116 -6.10 10.31 -15.79
CA PHE A 116 -5.17 11.34 -16.29
C PHE A 116 -5.88 12.36 -17.20
N ILE A 117 -6.66 11.89 -18.18
CA ILE A 117 -7.43 12.77 -19.08
C ILE A 117 -8.47 13.57 -18.29
N HIS A 118 -9.12 12.96 -17.29
CA HIS A 118 -10.06 13.63 -16.40
C HIS A 118 -9.39 14.78 -15.62
N TYR A 119 -8.29 14.52 -14.91
CA TYR A 119 -7.57 15.55 -14.14
C TYR A 119 -6.97 16.63 -15.02
N LEU A 120 -6.38 16.28 -16.17
CA LEU A 120 -5.89 17.26 -17.14
C LEU A 120 -7.03 18.16 -17.66
N SER A 121 -8.22 17.59 -17.90
CA SER A 121 -9.38 18.37 -18.29
C SER A 121 -9.91 19.25 -17.15
N THR A 122 -9.89 18.77 -15.90
CA THR A 122 -10.25 19.59 -14.72
C THR A 122 -9.29 20.74 -14.53
N PHE A 123 -7.99 20.52 -14.71
CA PHE A 123 -6.96 21.56 -14.69
C PHE A 123 -7.26 22.65 -15.73
N LEU A 124 -7.36 22.26 -17.00
CA LEU A 124 -7.55 23.20 -18.11
C LEU A 124 -8.89 23.94 -18.01
N ALA A 125 -10.00 23.23 -17.76
CA ALA A 125 -11.31 23.86 -17.61
C ALA A 125 -11.37 24.76 -16.36
N GLY A 126 -10.76 24.35 -15.25
CA GLY A 126 -10.67 25.15 -14.00
C GLY A 126 -9.92 26.46 -14.20
N LEU A 127 -8.79 26.42 -14.92
CA LEU A 127 -8.07 27.63 -15.32
C LEU A 127 -8.89 28.50 -16.26
N VAL A 128 -9.42 27.95 -17.37
CA VAL A 128 -10.16 28.73 -18.37
C VAL A 128 -11.38 29.42 -17.76
N VAL A 129 -12.23 28.67 -17.04
CA VAL A 129 -13.40 29.23 -16.34
C VAL A 129 -12.98 30.27 -15.29
N GLY A 130 -11.89 30.00 -14.56
CA GLY A 130 -11.35 30.91 -13.55
C GLY A 130 -10.90 32.26 -14.12
N PHE A 131 -10.04 32.22 -15.14
CA PHE A 131 -9.47 33.40 -15.78
C PHE A 131 -10.51 34.22 -16.56
N VAL A 132 -11.46 33.56 -17.25
CA VAL A 132 -12.58 34.23 -17.94
C VAL A 132 -13.52 34.94 -16.95
N SER A 133 -13.73 34.37 -15.76
CA SER A 133 -14.62 34.94 -14.74
C SER A 133 -14.00 36.15 -14.04
N ALA A 134 -12.79 36.02 -13.47
CA ALA A 134 -12.04 37.12 -12.85
C ALA A 134 -10.54 36.77 -12.73
N TRP A 135 -9.77 37.04 -13.79
CA TRP A 135 -8.34 36.67 -13.90
C TRP A 135 -7.46 37.06 -12.71
N LYS A 136 -7.68 38.23 -12.09
CA LYS A 136 -6.90 38.69 -10.93
C LYS A 136 -7.15 37.83 -9.68
N LEU A 137 -8.39 37.38 -9.48
CA LEU A 137 -8.75 36.49 -8.37
C LEU A 137 -8.29 35.06 -8.65
N ALA A 138 -8.46 34.57 -9.88
CA ALA A 138 -7.96 33.26 -10.28
C ALA A 138 -6.42 33.15 -10.09
N LEU A 139 -5.67 34.18 -10.47
CA LEU A 139 -4.22 34.23 -10.28
C LEU A 139 -3.82 34.18 -8.79
N LEU A 140 -4.51 34.93 -7.92
CA LEU A 140 -4.30 34.90 -6.47
C LEU A 140 -4.63 33.52 -5.87
N SER A 141 -5.73 32.92 -6.31
CA SER A 141 -6.16 31.59 -5.91
C SER A 141 -5.20 30.47 -6.32
N ILE A 142 -4.46 30.63 -7.42
CA ILE A 142 -3.40 29.70 -7.82
C ILE A 142 -2.13 29.96 -7.00
N ALA A 143 -1.77 31.23 -6.76
CA ALA A 143 -0.55 31.61 -6.04
C ALA A 143 -0.47 31.07 -4.61
N VAL A 144 -1.61 30.79 -3.96
CA VAL A 144 -1.65 30.19 -2.62
C VAL A 144 -1.44 28.67 -2.60
N ILE A 145 -1.67 27.97 -3.71
CA ILE A 145 -1.60 26.49 -3.78
C ILE A 145 -0.18 25.97 -3.51
N PRO A 146 0.91 26.54 -4.09
CA PRO A 146 2.28 26.14 -3.77
C PRO A 146 2.63 26.25 -2.28
N GLY A 147 2.08 27.24 -1.56
CA GLY A 147 2.32 27.40 -0.12
C GLY A 147 1.70 26.27 0.70
N ILE A 148 0.47 25.87 0.37
CA ILE A 148 -0.22 24.73 0.98
C ILE A 148 0.50 23.41 0.63
N ALA A 149 0.90 23.25 -0.64
CA ALA A 149 1.61 22.07 -1.12
C ALA A 149 3.00 21.92 -0.47
N PHE A 150 3.74 23.02 -0.28
CA PHE A 150 5.03 23.02 0.42
C PHE A 150 4.89 22.60 1.89
N ALA A 151 3.89 23.13 2.60
CA ALA A 151 3.60 22.73 3.98
C ALA A 151 3.23 21.24 4.10
N GLY A 152 2.35 20.76 3.21
CA GLY A 152 1.97 19.35 3.15
C GLY A 152 3.14 18.43 2.78
N GLY A 153 4.01 18.85 1.85
CA GLY A 153 5.21 18.12 1.44
C GLY A 153 6.26 18.02 2.54
N LEU A 154 6.53 19.12 3.26
CA LEU A 154 7.42 19.13 4.41
C LEU A 154 6.91 18.23 5.55
N TYR A 155 5.60 18.24 5.79
CA TYR A 155 4.94 17.29 6.70
C TYR A 155 5.13 15.83 6.23
N ALA A 156 4.86 15.53 4.96
CA ALA A 156 4.99 14.18 4.42
C ALA A 156 6.44 13.66 4.51
N TYR A 157 7.43 14.49 4.18
CA TYR A 157 8.85 14.17 4.30
C TYR A 157 9.28 13.89 5.74
N THR A 158 8.88 14.74 6.69
CA THR A 158 9.24 14.56 8.11
C THR A 158 8.56 13.34 8.73
N LEU A 159 7.28 13.09 8.40
CA LEU A 159 6.56 11.91 8.87
C LEU A 159 7.15 10.61 8.29
N THR A 160 7.38 10.54 6.98
CA THR A 160 7.94 9.33 6.34
C THR A 160 9.32 8.98 6.87
N GLY A 161 10.19 9.98 7.09
CA GLY A 161 11.50 9.77 7.71
C GLY A 161 11.43 9.25 9.16
N LEU A 162 10.47 9.72 9.97
CA LEU A 162 10.25 9.22 11.33
C LEU A 162 9.63 7.82 11.36
N THR A 163 8.66 7.54 10.48
CA THR A 163 8.03 6.22 10.35
C THR A 163 9.01 5.16 9.83
N SER A 164 9.92 5.52 8.91
CA SER A 164 11.00 4.66 8.43
C SER A 164 11.91 4.21 9.58
N LYS A 165 12.44 5.16 10.38
CA LYS A 165 13.27 4.88 11.56
C LYS A 165 12.52 4.07 12.63
N SER A 166 11.22 4.33 12.80
CA SER A 166 10.37 3.54 13.71
C SER A 166 10.23 2.08 13.25
N ARG A 167 10.08 1.85 11.94
CA ARG A 167 10.01 0.50 11.35
C ARG A 167 11.32 -0.27 11.49
N GLU A 168 12.46 0.38 11.27
CA GLU A 168 13.80 -0.18 11.49
C GLU A 168 14.01 -0.58 12.96
N SER A 169 13.68 0.31 13.89
CA SER A 169 13.74 0.03 15.33
C SER A 169 12.81 -1.12 15.75
N TYR A 170 11.65 -1.27 15.11
CA TYR A 170 10.78 -2.43 15.32
C TYR A 170 11.31 -3.73 14.70
N ALA A 171 12.03 -3.68 13.58
CA ALA A 171 12.69 -4.86 13.02
C ALA A 171 13.77 -5.39 13.98
N ASN A 172 14.59 -4.50 14.56
CA ASN A 172 15.62 -4.87 15.53
C ASN A 172 15.03 -5.51 16.81
N ALA A 173 13.92 -4.97 17.32
CA ALA A 173 13.18 -5.62 18.40
C ALA A 173 12.57 -6.97 17.98
N GLY A 174 12.09 -7.08 16.73
CA GLY A 174 11.59 -8.32 16.15
C GLY A 174 12.63 -9.44 16.12
N ILE A 175 13.87 -9.14 15.74
CA ILE A 175 14.99 -10.11 15.72
C ILE A 175 15.20 -10.73 17.10
N ILE A 176 15.19 -9.91 18.17
CA ILE A 176 15.36 -10.39 19.56
C ILE A 176 14.21 -11.34 19.97
N ALA A 177 12.98 -11.08 19.51
CA ALA A 177 11.85 -11.97 19.75
C ALA A 177 11.94 -13.25 18.90
N GLU A 178 12.35 -13.15 17.63
CA GLU A 178 12.54 -14.29 16.73
C GLU A 178 13.64 -15.24 17.25
N GLU A 179 14.78 -14.72 17.70
CA GLU A 179 15.85 -15.50 18.32
C GLU A 179 15.38 -16.24 19.58
N ALA A 180 14.66 -15.54 20.48
CA ALA A 180 14.12 -16.14 21.70
C ALA A 180 13.07 -17.24 21.43
N ILE A 181 12.29 -17.12 20.35
CA ILE A 181 11.31 -18.14 19.94
C ILE A 181 12.00 -19.30 19.21
N ALA A 182 12.94 -19.03 18.30
CA ALA A 182 13.70 -20.05 17.58
C ALA A 182 14.54 -20.92 18.53
N GLN A 183 15.07 -20.32 19.61
CA GLN A 183 15.85 -20.99 20.63
C GLN A 183 15.04 -21.30 21.92
N VAL A 184 13.71 -21.44 21.81
CA VAL A 184 12.82 -21.60 22.98
C VAL A 184 13.23 -22.74 23.93
N ARG A 185 13.74 -23.86 23.40
CA ARG A 185 14.26 -24.98 24.22
C ARG A 185 15.43 -24.55 25.10
N THR A 186 16.36 -23.76 24.55
CA THR A 186 17.48 -23.18 25.27
C THR A 186 16.98 -22.17 26.31
N VAL A 187 16.05 -21.28 25.92
CA VAL A 187 15.44 -20.29 26.83
C VAL A 187 14.81 -20.98 28.04
N TYR A 188 13.98 -22.00 27.85
CA TYR A 188 13.34 -22.75 28.94
C TYR A 188 14.36 -23.53 29.80
N SER A 189 15.39 -24.14 29.18
CA SER A 189 16.42 -24.89 29.92
C SER A 189 17.22 -24.05 30.92
N TYR A 190 17.34 -22.75 30.68
CA TYR A 190 18.01 -21.78 31.56
C TYR A 190 17.03 -20.87 32.33
N VAL A 191 15.72 -21.12 32.28
CA VAL A 191 14.66 -20.27 32.88
C VAL A 191 14.80 -18.80 32.44
N GLY A 192 15.07 -18.62 31.14
CA GLY A 192 15.44 -17.36 30.51
C GLY A 192 14.29 -16.50 30.00
N GLU A 193 13.03 -16.93 30.16
CA GLU A 193 11.84 -16.28 29.57
C GLU A 193 11.72 -14.83 30.05
N THR A 194 11.94 -14.59 31.34
CA THR A 194 11.91 -13.25 31.93
C THR A 194 13.05 -12.37 31.39
N LYS A 195 14.22 -12.95 31.12
CA LYS A 195 15.37 -12.25 30.55
C LYS A 195 15.08 -11.85 29.09
N ALA A 196 14.57 -12.77 28.28
CA ALA A 196 14.15 -12.50 26.90
C ALA A 196 13.07 -11.41 26.83
N LEU A 197 12.05 -11.49 27.70
CA LEU A 197 10.98 -10.47 27.77
C LEU A 197 11.49 -9.09 28.16
N ASN A 198 12.47 -8.99 29.07
CA ASN A 198 13.08 -7.72 29.44
C ASN A 198 13.93 -7.16 28.29
N SER A 199 14.79 -7.98 27.66
CA SER A 199 15.59 -7.57 26.50
C SER A 199 14.74 -7.05 25.34
N TYR A 200 13.61 -7.71 25.06
CA TYR A 200 12.63 -7.24 24.07
C TYR A 200 11.93 -5.94 24.51
N SER A 201 11.56 -5.83 25.79
CA SER A 201 10.95 -4.62 26.35
C SER A 201 11.88 -3.41 26.25
N ASP A 202 13.19 -3.59 26.48
CA ASP A 202 14.20 -2.54 26.40
C ASP A 202 14.44 -2.11 24.95
N ALA A 203 14.47 -3.05 23.99
CA ALA A 203 14.55 -2.73 22.56
C ALA A 203 13.36 -1.87 22.08
N ILE A 204 12.14 -2.12 22.58
CA ILE A 204 10.96 -1.32 22.21
C ILE A 204 10.98 0.10 22.80
N GLN A 205 11.72 0.37 23.89
CA GLN A 205 11.80 1.72 24.47
C GLN A 205 12.34 2.77 23.49
N HIS A 206 13.26 2.37 22.60
CA HIS A 206 13.73 3.26 21.54
C HIS A 206 12.60 3.59 20.55
N THR A 207 11.81 2.60 20.16
CA THR A 207 10.72 2.79 19.19
C THR A 207 9.55 3.60 19.76
N LEU A 208 9.24 3.47 21.06
CA LEU A 208 8.28 4.36 21.76
C LEU A 208 8.63 5.84 21.58
N LYS A 209 9.91 6.21 21.80
CA LYS A 209 10.39 7.59 21.67
C LYS A 209 10.29 8.12 20.23
N LEU A 210 10.53 7.27 19.23
CA LEU A 210 10.32 7.61 17.82
C LEU A 210 8.83 7.79 17.50
N GLY A 211 7.97 6.93 18.05
CA GLY A 211 6.52 7.01 17.93
C GLY A 211 5.95 8.32 18.47
N TYR A 212 6.36 8.75 19.67
CA TYR A 212 5.93 10.04 20.23
C TYR A 212 6.34 11.23 19.36
N LYS A 213 7.56 11.21 18.78
CA LYS A 213 8.02 12.23 17.82
C LYS A 213 7.20 12.21 16.54
N ALA A 214 6.84 11.04 16.02
CA ALA A 214 5.97 10.91 14.85
C ALA A 214 4.55 11.46 15.12
N GLY A 215 3.98 11.22 16.30
CA GLY A 215 2.71 11.82 16.75
C GLY A 215 2.74 13.34 16.79
N MET A 216 3.79 13.92 17.38
CA MET A 216 4.01 15.36 17.42
C MET A 216 4.19 15.96 16.01
N ALA A 217 5.00 15.33 15.16
CA ALA A 217 5.20 15.75 13.78
C ALA A 217 3.91 15.69 12.95
N LYS A 218 3.07 14.66 13.17
CA LYS A 218 1.75 14.54 12.55
C LYS A 218 0.79 15.65 13.01
N GLY A 219 0.74 15.92 14.30
CA GLY A 219 -0.09 16.99 14.87
C GLY A 219 0.29 18.38 14.36
N LEU A 220 1.58 18.74 14.42
CA LEU A 220 2.09 20.00 13.88
C LEU A 220 1.97 20.09 12.36
N GLY A 221 2.29 19.02 11.62
CA GLY A 221 2.27 19.02 10.17
C GLY A 221 0.88 19.22 9.58
N LEU A 222 -0.11 18.46 10.09
CA LEU A 222 -1.52 18.65 9.71
C LEU A 222 -2.04 20.01 10.19
N GLY A 223 -1.75 20.38 11.45
CA GLY A 223 -2.12 21.67 12.03
C GLY A 223 -1.65 22.86 11.20
N CYS A 224 -0.37 22.90 10.83
CA CYS A 224 0.21 23.96 10.01
C CYS A 224 -0.32 23.95 8.57
N THR A 225 -0.57 22.78 7.98
CA THR A 225 -1.14 22.68 6.62
C THR A 225 -2.57 23.26 6.59
N TYR A 226 -3.41 22.92 7.57
CA TYR A 226 -4.74 23.53 7.71
C TYR A 226 -4.66 25.01 8.08
N GLY A 227 -3.73 25.41 8.95
CA GLY A 227 -3.51 26.81 9.33
C GLY A 227 -3.17 27.70 8.13
N ILE A 228 -2.21 27.25 7.30
CA ILE A 228 -1.83 27.93 6.05
C ILE A 228 -3.00 27.96 5.08
N ALA A 229 -3.75 26.86 4.92
CA ALA A 229 -4.94 26.85 4.07
C ALA A 229 -6.00 27.88 4.53
N CYS A 230 -6.29 27.97 5.82
CA CYS A 230 -7.20 28.99 6.37
C CYS A 230 -6.69 30.43 6.13
N MET A 231 -5.39 30.67 6.29
CA MET A 231 -4.77 31.98 5.99
C MET A 231 -4.82 32.32 4.49
N SER A 232 -4.66 31.32 3.61
CA SER A 232 -4.83 31.47 2.16
C SER A 232 -6.28 31.85 1.79
N TRP A 233 -7.27 31.19 2.40
CA TRP A 233 -8.69 31.56 2.21
C TRP A 233 -9.00 32.98 2.73
N ALA A 234 -8.45 33.36 3.89
CA ALA A 234 -8.55 34.71 4.41
C ALA A 234 -8.00 35.77 3.43
N LEU A 235 -6.82 35.53 2.86
CA LEU A 235 -6.19 36.41 1.86
C LEU A 235 -7.07 36.55 0.60
N VAL A 236 -7.52 35.41 0.05
CA VAL A 236 -8.32 35.36 -1.18
C VAL A 236 -9.66 36.09 -0.99
N PHE A 237 -10.38 35.84 0.11
CA PHE A 237 -11.66 36.49 0.36
C PHE A 237 -11.54 37.97 0.73
N TRP A 238 -10.50 38.36 1.48
CA TRP A 238 -10.21 39.78 1.73
C TRP A 238 -10.03 40.55 0.42
N TYR A 239 -9.21 40.02 -0.49
CA TYR A 239 -8.93 40.64 -1.78
C TYR A 239 -10.16 40.63 -2.70
N ALA A 240 -10.96 39.55 -2.68
CA ALA A 240 -12.25 39.51 -3.38
C ALA A 240 -13.21 40.61 -2.91
N GLY A 241 -13.35 40.82 -1.60
CA GLY A 241 -14.17 41.91 -1.03
C GLY A 241 -13.70 43.30 -1.48
N VAL A 242 -12.39 43.55 -1.54
CA VAL A 242 -11.84 44.80 -2.09
C VAL A 242 -12.18 44.97 -3.58
N PHE A 243 -12.15 43.89 -4.36
CA PHE A 243 -12.46 43.92 -5.80
C PHE A 243 -13.93 44.17 -6.11
N ILE A 244 -14.82 43.56 -5.32
CA ILE A 244 -16.27 43.75 -5.42
C ILE A 244 -16.64 45.18 -4.99
N ARG A 245 -16.04 45.69 -3.90
CA ARG A 245 -16.25 47.07 -3.43
C ARG A 245 -15.89 48.12 -4.48
N ASN A 246 -14.83 47.86 -5.24
CA ASN A 246 -14.35 48.76 -6.28
C ASN A 246 -15.12 48.60 -7.61
N GLY A 247 -16.19 47.80 -7.65
CA GLY A 247 -17.01 47.57 -8.84
C GLY A 247 -16.32 46.78 -9.96
N GLN A 248 -15.18 46.13 -9.69
CA GLN A 248 -14.39 45.44 -10.72
C GLN A 248 -14.87 44.02 -11.01
N THR A 249 -15.67 43.42 -10.11
CA THR A 249 -16.24 42.07 -10.26
C THR A 249 -17.54 41.95 -9.47
N ASP A 250 -18.34 40.94 -9.83
CA ASP A 250 -19.52 40.50 -9.10
C ASP A 250 -19.15 39.40 -8.08
N GLY A 251 -19.99 39.19 -7.06
CA GLY A 251 -19.80 38.15 -6.04
C GLY A 251 -19.77 36.74 -6.62
N GLY A 252 -20.70 36.44 -7.53
CA GLY A 252 -20.76 35.14 -8.22
C GLY A 252 -19.59 34.92 -9.18
N LYS A 253 -19.12 35.97 -9.88
CA LYS A 253 -17.91 35.89 -10.71
C LYS A 253 -16.66 35.67 -9.87
N ALA A 254 -16.56 36.31 -8.71
CA ALA A 254 -15.47 36.08 -7.76
C ALA A 254 -15.50 34.65 -7.23
N PHE A 255 -16.67 34.14 -6.83
CA PHE A 255 -16.86 32.76 -6.40
C PHE A 255 -16.44 31.76 -7.49
N THR A 256 -16.97 31.89 -8.72
CA THR A 256 -16.59 31.04 -9.86
C THR A 256 -15.08 31.07 -10.11
N ALA A 257 -14.47 32.26 -10.07
CA ALA A 257 -13.04 32.42 -10.30
C ALA A 257 -12.19 31.69 -9.26
N ILE A 258 -12.52 31.88 -7.98
CA ILE A 258 -11.78 31.30 -6.85
C ILE A 258 -11.87 29.77 -6.86
N PHE A 259 -13.09 29.21 -6.89
CA PHE A 259 -13.28 27.77 -6.78
C PHE A 259 -12.82 27.00 -8.02
N SER A 260 -13.03 27.53 -9.23
CA SER A 260 -12.55 26.90 -10.46
C SER A 260 -11.02 26.89 -10.54
N ALA A 261 -10.36 27.98 -10.14
CA ALA A 261 -8.91 28.07 -10.12
C ALA A 261 -8.27 27.15 -9.06
N ILE A 262 -8.89 27.01 -7.88
CA ILE A 262 -8.44 26.09 -6.82
C ILE A 262 -8.62 24.63 -7.23
N VAL A 263 -9.80 24.24 -7.73
CA VAL A 263 -10.03 22.86 -8.20
C VAL A 263 -9.16 22.52 -9.40
N GLY A 264 -8.97 23.46 -10.32
CA GLY A 264 -8.00 23.33 -11.41
C GLY A 264 -6.58 23.09 -10.87
N GLY A 265 -6.03 24.01 -10.07
CA GLY A 265 -4.66 23.93 -9.57
C GLY A 265 -4.38 22.70 -8.68
N MET A 266 -5.35 22.22 -7.91
CA MET A 266 -5.19 21.00 -7.10
C MET A 266 -5.11 19.72 -7.94
N SER A 267 -5.72 19.69 -9.14
CA SER A 267 -5.71 18.48 -9.99
C SER A 267 -4.32 18.15 -10.57
N LEU A 268 -3.39 19.12 -10.64
CA LEU A 268 -1.97 18.86 -10.93
C LEU A 268 -1.26 18.12 -9.79
N GLY A 269 -1.61 18.42 -8.54
CA GLY A 269 -0.93 17.89 -7.34
C GLY A 269 -1.15 16.38 -7.10
N GLN A 270 -2.00 15.74 -7.92
CA GLN A 270 -2.24 14.30 -7.88
C GLN A 270 -1.33 13.51 -8.86
N ILE A 271 -0.26 14.15 -9.38
CA ILE A 271 0.60 13.63 -10.46
C ILE A 271 2.11 13.95 -10.16
N LEU A 272 2.86 13.04 -9.51
CA LEU A 272 4.24 13.24 -8.95
C LEU A 272 4.91 11.86 -8.65
N ILE A 273 6.23 11.55 -8.73
CA ILE A 273 7.47 12.13 -9.34
C ILE A 273 8.32 10.92 -9.81
N ASP A 274 8.85 10.82 -11.05
CA ASP A 274 8.77 11.75 -12.18
C ASP A 274 7.43 11.60 -12.90
N ASN A 275 6.47 12.36 -12.39
CA ASN A 275 5.04 12.15 -12.49
C ASN A 275 4.50 10.74 -12.16
N VAL A 276 5.28 9.86 -11.52
CA VAL A 276 4.83 8.51 -11.11
C VAL A 276 5.12 8.16 -9.63
N ASP A 277 4.23 7.40 -9.01
CA ASP A 277 4.38 6.85 -7.64
C ASP A 277 5.51 5.80 -7.61
N ILE A 278 6.35 5.77 -6.57
CA ILE A 278 7.44 4.80 -6.39
C ILE A 278 6.98 3.33 -6.50
N LYS A 279 5.70 3.05 -6.28
CA LYS A 279 5.07 1.73 -6.50
C LYS A 279 4.93 1.30 -7.96
N THR A 280 5.28 2.17 -8.91
CA THR A 280 5.08 1.96 -10.36
C THR A 280 6.38 1.82 -11.17
N LEU A 281 7.54 2.01 -10.55
CA LEU A 281 8.84 1.82 -11.21
C LEU A 281 9.07 0.34 -11.52
N GLN A 282 9.55 0.04 -12.72
CA GLN A 282 9.75 -1.35 -13.15
C GLN A 282 10.89 -1.99 -12.34
N LEU A 283 10.51 -2.97 -11.52
CA LEU A 283 11.34 -3.50 -10.44
C LEU A 283 12.63 -4.21 -10.92
N LYS A 284 12.67 -4.64 -12.18
CA LYS A 284 13.87 -5.20 -12.84
C LYS A 284 14.90 -4.09 -13.10
N TRP A 285 14.53 -3.05 -13.85
CA TRP A 285 15.41 -1.91 -14.15
C TRP A 285 15.96 -1.24 -12.88
N LEU A 286 15.11 -1.08 -11.85
CA LEU A 286 15.55 -0.49 -10.57
C LEU A 286 16.60 -1.36 -9.84
N ARG A 287 16.55 -2.68 -10.00
CA ARG A 287 17.54 -3.61 -9.43
C ARG A 287 18.84 -3.65 -10.23
N ASP A 288 18.76 -3.54 -11.56
CA ASP A 288 19.95 -3.48 -12.43
C ASP A 288 20.85 -2.25 -12.12
N GLN A 289 20.31 -1.21 -11.48
CA GLN A 289 21.07 -0.02 -11.05
C GLN A 289 21.66 -0.12 -9.63
N ILE A 290 21.42 -1.21 -8.88
CA ILE A 290 21.76 -1.32 -7.45
C ILE A 290 22.38 -2.69 -7.12
N GLY A 291 23.69 -2.72 -6.87
CA GLY A 291 24.38 -3.89 -6.34
C GLY A 291 24.16 -4.08 -4.83
N LEU A 292 23.79 -5.29 -4.42
CA LEU A 292 23.58 -5.66 -3.01
C LEU A 292 24.64 -6.67 -2.55
N VAL A 293 25.29 -6.40 -1.43
CA VAL A 293 26.23 -7.33 -0.76
C VAL A 293 25.65 -7.72 0.60
N ASN A 294 25.34 -9.00 0.77
CA ASN A 294 24.77 -9.54 2.01
C ASN A 294 25.88 -9.84 3.04
N GLN A 295 25.54 -9.82 4.33
CA GLN A 295 26.51 -10.16 5.40
C GLN A 295 26.90 -11.64 5.41
N GLU A 296 25.98 -12.52 5.00
CA GLU A 296 26.27 -13.91 4.65
C GLU A 296 26.25 -14.03 3.11
N PRO A 297 27.39 -14.34 2.46
CA PRO A 297 27.45 -14.47 1.01
C PRO A 297 26.79 -15.78 0.56
N ALA A 298 25.59 -15.67 0.00
CA ALA A 298 24.91 -16.79 -0.65
C ALA A 298 25.49 -17.03 -2.05
N LEU A 299 26.03 -18.22 -2.28
CA LEU A 299 26.48 -18.69 -3.60
C LEU A 299 25.49 -19.72 -4.14
N PHE A 300 25.16 -19.62 -5.43
CA PHE A 300 24.34 -20.60 -6.14
C PHE A 300 25.07 -21.92 -6.33
N ALA A 301 24.32 -23.01 -6.40
CA ALA A 301 24.77 -24.40 -6.57
C ALA A 301 25.38 -24.70 -7.97
N THR A 302 26.36 -23.90 -8.38
CA THR A 302 26.91 -23.78 -9.74
C THR A 302 28.43 -23.51 -9.65
N THR A 303 29.11 -23.27 -10.78
CA THR A 303 30.53 -22.91 -10.76
C THR A 303 30.78 -21.50 -10.21
N ILE A 304 32.01 -21.22 -9.79
CA ILE A 304 32.43 -19.88 -9.36
C ILE A 304 32.30 -18.87 -10.52
N LEU A 305 32.59 -19.31 -11.76
CA LEU A 305 32.36 -18.54 -12.98
C LEU A 305 30.89 -18.09 -13.10
N GLU A 306 29.96 -19.05 -13.04
CA GLU A 306 28.52 -18.79 -13.15
C GLU A 306 28.02 -17.89 -12.01
N ASN A 307 28.53 -18.08 -10.79
CA ASN A 307 28.24 -17.21 -9.64
C ASN A 307 28.62 -15.73 -9.88
N ILE A 308 29.71 -15.46 -10.61
CA ILE A 308 30.10 -14.08 -10.97
C ILE A 308 29.28 -13.59 -12.18
N LEU A 309 29.02 -14.44 -13.16
CA LEU A 309 28.20 -14.12 -14.34
C LEU A 309 26.74 -13.81 -14.00
N TYR A 310 26.18 -14.31 -12.89
CA TYR A 310 24.87 -13.87 -12.40
C TYR A 310 24.79 -12.35 -12.16
N GLY A 311 25.91 -11.66 -11.91
CA GLY A 311 25.95 -10.20 -11.80
C GLY A 311 25.96 -9.45 -13.15
N LYS A 312 26.45 -10.10 -14.21
CA LYS A 312 26.44 -9.60 -15.61
C LYS A 312 26.60 -10.79 -16.57
N PRO A 313 25.49 -11.35 -17.10
CA PRO A 313 25.53 -12.60 -17.88
C PRO A 313 26.40 -12.51 -19.15
N ASP A 314 26.46 -11.33 -19.75
CA ASP A 314 27.18 -11.05 -21.00
C ASP A 314 28.69 -10.79 -20.79
N ALA A 315 29.19 -10.91 -19.56
CA ALA A 315 30.57 -10.54 -19.24
C ALA A 315 31.58 -11.52 -19.86
N ASN A 316 32.65 -10.97 -20.44
CA ASN A 316 33.74 -11.81 -20.95
C ASN A 316 34.69 -12.24 -19.81
N MET A 317 35.53 -13.25 -20.06
CA MET A 317 36.43 -13.81 -19.04
C MET A 317 37.38 -12.76 -18.44
N ALA A 318 37.81 -11.76 -19.21
CA ALA A 318 38.67 -10.69 -18.70
C ALA A 318 37.91 -9.74 -17.74
N GLU A 319 36.62 -9.48 -17.97
CA GLU A 319 35.77 -8.74 -17.03
C GLU A 319 35.53 -9.56 -15.75
N VAL A 320 35.31 -10.87 -15.85
CA VAL A 320 35.18 -11.79 -14.70
C VAL A 320 36.45 -11.83 -13.87
N GLU A 321 37.62 -11.98 -14.50
CA GLU A 321 38.92 -11.99 -13.83
C GLU A 321 39.25 -10.64 -13.19
N ALA A 322 38.91 -9.53 -13.85
CA ALA A 322 39.06 -8.19 -13.28
C ALA A 322 38.14 -7.96 -12.07
N ALA A 323 36.88 -8.37 -12.13
CA ALA A 323 35.93 -8.28 -11.01
C ALA A 323 36.39 -9.15 -9.83
N ALA A 324 36.81 -10.40 -10.09
CA ALA A 324 37.36 -11.28 -9.08
C ALA A 324 38.68 -10.78 -8.48
N SER A 325 39.50 -10.08 -9.27
CA SER A 325 40.74 -9.44 -8.77
C SER A 325 40.44 -8.22 -7.90
N ALA A 326 39.48 -7.37 -8.29
CA ALA A 326 39.01 -6.25 -7.49
C ALA A 326 38.36 -6.70 -6.16
N ALA A 327 37.76 -7.89 -6.15
CA ALA A 327 37.21 -8.55 -4.95
C ALA A 327 38.26 -9.37 -4.15
N ASN A 328 39.55 -9.34 -4.51
CA ASN A 328 40.63 -10.14 -3.92
C ASN A 328 40.42 -11.67 -3.94
N ALA A 329 39.57 -12.19 -4.84
CA ALA A 329 39.21 -13.60 -4.96
C ALA A 329 40.01 -14.35 -6.04
N HIS A 330 40.49 -13.68 -7.10
CA HIS A 330 41.12 -14.30 -8.27
C HIS A 330 42.29 -15.26 -7.91
N SER A 331 43.17 -14.84 -7.01
CA SER A 331 44.35 -15.64 -6.58
C SER A 331 43.97 -16.90 -5.81
N PHE A 332 42.86 -16.89 -5.06
CA PHE A 332 42.33 -18.09 -4.41
C PHE A 332 41.65 -19.01 -5.43
N ILE A 333 40.83 -18.45 -6.33
CA ILE A 333 40.08 -19.24 -7.32
C ILE A 333 41.02 -20.00 -8.26
N THR A 334 42.12 -19.37 -8.68
CA THR A 334 43.14 -20.01 -9.55
C THR A 334 43.92 -21.15 -8.87
N LEU A 335 43.90 -21.26 -7.54
CA LEU A 335 44.50 -22.37 -6.79
C LEU A 335 43.57 -23.59 -6.65
N LEU A 336 42.29 -23.48 -7.04
CA LEU A 336 41.34 -24.59 -7.00
C LEU A 336 41.58 -25.56 -8.17
N PRO A 337 41.35 -26.89 -8.00
CA PRO A 337 41.65 -27.89 -9.04
C PRO A 337 40.98 -27.66 -10.40
N SER A 338 39.82 -26.99 -10.42
CA SER A 338 39.09 -26.63 -11.64
C SER A 338 39.05 -25.12 -11.90
N GLY A 339 39.82 -24.32 -11.16
CA GLY A 339 39.81 -22.87 -11.25
C GLY A 339 38.42 -22.26 -11.06
N TYR A 340 38.06 -21.33 -11.95
CA TYR A 340 36.72 -20.73 -12.03
C TYR A 340 35.59 -21.74 -12.31
N ASN A 341 35.90 -22.91 -12.88
CA ASN A 341 34.92 -23.99 -13.13
C ASN A 341 34.70 -24.89 -11.90
N THR A 342 35.22 -24.53 -10.72
CA THR A 342 34.96 -25.27 -9.47
C THR A 342 33.51 -25.03 -9.02
N GLN A 343 32.76 -26.10 -8.74
CA GLN A 343 31.39 -26.01 -8.21
C GLN A 343 31.35 -25.64 -6.72
N VAL A 344 30.38 -24.82 -6.35
CA VAL A 344 30.07 -24.38 -4.98
C VAL A 344 28.57 -24.51 -4.72
N GLY A 345 28.13 -24.66 -3.46
CA GLY A 345 26.70 -24.61 -3.06
C GLY A 345 26.07 -25.92 -2.54
N GLU A 346 24.75 -25.89 -2.31
CA GLU A 346 24.07 -26.59 -1.19
C GLU A 346 24.10 -28.13 -1.16
N ARG A 347 24.48 -28.81 -2.26
CA ARG A 347 24.86 -30.25 -2.26
C ARG A 347 26.07 -30.57 -3.14
N GLY A 348 26.93 -29.59 -3.41
CA GLY A 348 28.25 -29.81 -3.98
C GLY A 348 29.13 -30.59 -3.00
N VAL A 349 29.98 -31.47 -3.53
CA VAL A 349 30.90 -32.30 -2.73
C VAL A 349 31.78 -31.41 -1.84
N GLN A 350 31.85 -31.73 -0.54
CA GLN A 350 32.78 -31.10 0.40
C GLN A 350 34.23 -31.41 0.01
N LEU A 351 34.81 -30.54 -0.80
CA LEU A 351 36.26 -30.46 -1.01
C LEU A 351 36.90 -29.94 0.28
N SER A 352 37.36 -30.87 1.12
CA SER A 352 38.17 -30.53 2.29
C SER A 352 39.60 -30.26 1.82
N GLY A 353 40.11 -29.06 2.12
CA GLY A 353 41.48 -28.66 1.79
C GLY A 353 42.29 -28.36 3.04
N VAL A 354 43.46 -28.98 3.21
CA VAL A 354 44.43 -28.58 4.25
C VAL A 354 45.30 -27.48 3.68
N ILE A 355 45.23 -26.30 4.32
CA ILE A 355 46.07 -25.15 3.99
C ILE A 355 47.07 -24.96 5.12
N GLN A 356 48.36 -24.91 4.77
CA GLN A 356 49.43 -24.59 5.72
C GLN A 356 50.34 -23.56 5.06
N GLN A 357 50.63 -22.47 5.78
CA GLN A 357 51.43 -21.33 5.29
C GLN A 357 50.99 -20.76 3.93
N GLY A 358 49.67 -20.76 3.67
CA GLY A 358 49.09 -20.16 2.46
C GLY A 358 49.16 -21.02 1.19
N GLN A 359 49.63 -22.26 1.29
CA GLN A 359 49.55 -23.24 0.20
C GLN A 359 48.65 -24.42 0.58
N VAL A 360 47.94 -24.94 -0.42
CA VAL A 360 47.05 -26.10 -0.30
C VAL A 360 47.92 -27.35 -0.41
N ILE A 361 47.98 -28.17 0.64
CA ILE A 361 48.85 -29.35 0.69
C ILE A 361 48.08 -30.63 0.31
N GLU A 362 46.82 -30.74 0.75
CA GLU A 362 45.97 -31.90 0.53
C GLU A 362 44.53 -31.47 0.21
N THR A 363 43.93 -32.02 -0.85
CA THR A 363 42.54 -31.79 -1.27
C THR A 363 41.86 -33.11 -1.63
N GLY A 364 40.65 -33.31 -1.13
CA GLY A 364 39.85 -34.49 -1.45
C GLY A 364 38.54 -34.55 -0.65
N THR A 365 37.85 -35.68 -0.74
CA THR A 365 36.69 -35.97 0.12
C THR A 365 37.17 -36.47 1.49
N HIS A 366 36.32 -36.33 2.51
CA HIS A 366 36.66 -36.70 3.90
C HIS A 366 37.14 -38.16 4.04
N GLU A 367 36.46 -39.11 3.39
CA GLU A 367 36.82 -40.53 3.40
C GLU A 367 38.16 -40.79 2.69
N GLU A 368 38.39 -40.11 1.55
CA GLU A 368 39.62 -40.29 0.78
C GLU A 368 40.85 -39.73 1.51
N LEU A 369 40.70 -38.59 2.19
CA LEU A 369 41.76 -37.95 2.97
C LEU A 369 42.07 -38.64 4.30
N ILE A 370 41.11 -39.39 4.87
CA ILE A 370 41.36 -40.25 6.05
C ILE A 370 42.02 -41.59 5.63
N SER A 371 41.73 -42.10 4.43
CA SER A 371 42.33 -43.34 3.93
C SER A 371 43.84 -43.26 3.66
N LYS A 372 44.34 -42.04 3.40
CA LYS A 372 45.75 -41.76 3.08
C LYS A 372 46.46 -41.20 4.34
N PRO A 373 47.68 -41.64 4.67
CA PRO A 373 48.44 -41.09 5.80
C PRO A 373 48.98 -39.69 5.46
N GLY A 374 48.13 -38.67 5.61
CA GLY A 374 48.42 -37.26 5.30
C GLY A 374 48.25 -36.30 6.48
N HIS A 375 48.50 -35.02 6.23
CA HIS A 375 48.30 -33.92 7.17
C HIS A 375 46.84 -33.83 7.62
N TYR A 376 45.85 -34.02 6.74
CA TYR A 376 44.43 -34.05 7.12
C TYR A 376 44.15 -35.18 8.12
N ALA A 377 44.60 -36.40 7.82
CA ALA A 377 44.46 -37.55 8.72
C ALA A 377 45.20 -37.33 10.05
N SER A 378 46.33 -36.61 10.04
CA SER A 378 47.07 -36.27 11.27
C SER A 378 46.35 -35.22 12.12
N LEU A 379 45.71 -34.23 11.51
CA LEU A 379 44.91 -33.21 12.18
C LEU A 379 43.62 -33.81 12.76
N ILE A 380 42.92 -34.65 11.99
CA ILE A 380 41.78 -35.44 12.47
C ILE A 380 42.22 -36.33 13.65
N ARG A 381 43.36 -37.03 13.56
CA ARG A 381 43.90 -37.80 14.69
C ARG A 381 44.27 -36.95 15.90
N PHE A 382 44.81 -35.74 15.72
CA PHE A 382 45.04 -34.80 16.83
C PHE A 382 43.72 -34.31 17.44
N GLN A 383 42.67 -34.14 16.63
CA GLN A 383 41.34 -33.74 17.06
C GLN A 383 40.60 -34.89 17.77
N GLU A 384 40.77 -36.14 17.32
CA GLU A 384 40.34 -37.36 18.03
C GLU A 384 41.13 -37.56 19.33
N MET A 385 42.45 -37.33 19.35
CA MET A 385 43.27 -37.37 20.58
C MET A 385 42.92 -36.24 21.56
N ALA A 386 42.47 -35.09 21.05
CA ALA A 386 41.93 -34.01 21.88
C ALA A 386 40.53 -34.35 22.41
N GLY A 387 39.66 -34.92 21.57
CA GLY A 387 38.34 -35.41 21.98
C GLY A 387 38.40 -36.55 23.00
N ASN A 388 39.37 -37.47 22.88
CA ASN A 388 39.61 -38.55 23.84
C ASN A 388 40.20 -38.09 25.20
N ARG A 389 40.40 -36.78 25.42
CA ARG A 389 40.69 -36.27 26.78
C ARG A 389 39.43 -36.09 27.61
N ASP A 390 38.28 -35.88 26.98
CA ASP A 390 36.99 -35.83 27.66
C ASP A 390 36.39 -37.24 27.69
N PHE A 391 36.53 -37.89 28.86
CA PHE A 391 36.08 -39.24 29.26
C PHE A 391 37.16 -40.33 29.48
N SER A 392 38.18 -40.00 30.29
CA SER A 392 38.66 -40.97 31.29
C SER A 392 37.68 -41.05 32.49
N ASN A 393 36.46 -41.55 32.27
CA ASN A 393 35.58 -42.03 33.33
C ASN A 393 34.57 -43.05 32.74
N PRO A 394 34.43 -44.27 33.32
CA PRO A 394 33.67 -45.35 32.71
C PRO A 394 32.17 -45.32 33.01
N SER A 395 31.40 -46.09 32.23
CA SER A 395 29.96 -46.41 32.36
C SER A 395 28.97 -45.26 32.01
N THR A 396 27.84 -45.48 31.31
CA THR A 396 27.24 -46.71 30.77
C THR A 396 26.27 -46.42 29.61
N HIS A 397 26.16 -47.36 28.66
CA HIS A 397 25.07 -47.57 27.66
C HIS A 397 24.17 -46.39 27.22
N ARG A 398 24.16 -46.11 25.90
CA ARG A 398 22.90 -45.77 25.19
C ARG A 398 22.89 -46.16 23.72
N THR A 399 21.70 -46.52 23.24
CA THR A 399 21.44 -47.15 21.95
C THR A 399 21.01 -46.15 20.88
N ARG A 400 21.66 -46.22 19.72
CA ARG A 400 21.20 -45.89 18.35
C ARG A 400 20.05 -44.86 18.21
N SER A 401 20.40 -43.63 17.80
CA SER A 401 19.47 -42.57 17.39
C SER A 401 18.89 -42.77 15.98
N THR A 402 17.59 -42.53 15.81
CA THR A 402 16.94 -42.33 14.50
C THR A 402 17.00 -40.86 14.07
N ARG A 403 17.00 -40.65 12.75
CA ARG A 403 17.31 -39.38 12.07
C ARG A 403 16.18 -38.34 12.22
N LEU A 404 16.55 -37.08 12.38
CA LEU A 404 15.69 -35.91 12.18
C LEU A 404 16.09 -35.20 10.88
N SER A 405 15.10 -34.93 10.03
CA SER A 405 15.24 -34.21 8.76
C SER A 405 14.57 -32.84 8.89
N HIS A 406 15.33 -31.76 8.78
CA HIS A 406 14.76 -30.40 8.72
C HIS A 406 14.32 -30.06 7.29
N SER A 407 13.08 -29.58 7.15
CA SER A 407 12.56 -28.91 5.95
C SER A 407 12.98 -27.43 5.95
N LEU A 408 13.32 -26.89 4.78
CA LEU A 408 13.69 -25.49 4.59
C LEU A 408 12.45 -24.63 4.34
N SER A 409 12.08 -23.80 5.32
CA SER A 409 10.94 -22.89 5.22
C SER A 409 11.27 -21.68 4.33
N THR A 410 10.51 -21.51 3.25
CA THR A 410 10.67 -20.40 2.30
C THR A 410 10.07 -19.10 2.84
N LYS A 411 10.93 -18.09 3.10
CA LYS A 411 10.51 -16.75 3.59
C LYS A 411 9.68 -16.00 2.53
N SER A 412 8.35 -16.00 2.68
CA SER A 412 7.45 -15.16 1.89
C SER A 412 7.26 -13.76 2.50
N LEU A 413 7.90 -12.75 1.90
CA LEU A 413 7.76 -11.35 2.31
C LEU A 413 6.45 -10.76 1.77
N SER A 414 5.44 -10.60 2.64
CA SER A 414 4.17 -9.97 2.28
C SER A 414 4.29 -8.43 2.25
N LEU A 415 4.50 -7.88 1.05
CA LEU A 415 4.34 -6.46 0.77
C LEU A 415 2.87 -6.07 0.90
N ARG A 416 2.54 -5.08 1.76
CA ARG A 416 1.18 -4.55 1.79
C ARG A 416 1.08 -3.05 2.04
N SER A 417 0.62 -2.33 1.01
CA SER A 417 0.09 -0.98 1.11
C SER A 417 -1.25 -1.00 1.84
N GLY A 418 -1.54 0.04 2.62
CA GLY A 418 -2.86 0.22 3.20
C GLY A 418 -3.95 0.38 2.13
N SER A 419 -5.17 -0.01 2.50
CA SER A 419 -6.39 -0.10 1.67
C SER A 419 -6.49 -1.36 0.77
N LEU A 420 -7.69 -1.96 0.79
CA LEU A 420 -8.15 -3.17 0.09
C LEU A 420 -7.50 -4.52 0.47
N ARG A 421 -8.39 -5.47 0.87
CA ARG A 421 -8.25 -6.94 1.06
C ARG A 421 -8.17 -7.46 2.52
N ASN A 422 -8.86 -8.58 2.79
CA ASN A 422 -8.64 -9.48 3.94
C ASN A 422 -7.93 -10.78 3.49
N LEU A 423 -7.47 -10.82 2.23
CA LEU A 423 -6.74 -11.93 1.64
C LEU A 423 -5.24 -11.73 1.86
N SER A 424 -4.78 -12.11 3.05
CA SER A 424 -3.46 -12.75 3.18
C SER A 424 -3.63 -14.21 2.76
N TYR A 425 -2.70 -14.71 1.96
CA TYR A 425 -2.51 -16.13 1.72
C TYR A 425 -1.28 -16.59 2.49
N SER A 426 -1.40 -17.69 3.22
CA SER A 426 -0.31 -18.38 3.87
C SER A 426 -0.08 -19.71 3.15
N TYR A 427 1.16 -19.98 2.77
CA TYR A 427 1.54 -21.23 2.13
C TYR A 427 1.89 -22.27 3.19
N SER A 428 1.26 -23.44 3.11
CA SER A 428 1.63 -24.63 3.88
C SER A 428 1.94 -25.78 2.94
N THR A 429 3.07 -26.45 3.17
CA THR A 429 3.42 -27.69 2.47
C THR A 429 2.78 -28.87 3.18
N GLY A 430 1.87 -29.59 2.51
CA GLY A 430 1.34 -30.86 3.00
C GLY A 430 2.43 -31.94 3.07
N ALA A 431 2.18 -32.99 3.85
CA ALA A 431 3.09 -34.13 4.01
C ALA A 431 3.34 -34.94 2.71
N ASP A 432 2.60 -34.66 1.64
CA ASP A 432 2.77 -35.19 0.29
C ASP A 432 3.59 -34.25 -0.64
N GLY A 433 4.12 -33.14 -0.11
CA GLY A 433 4.89 -32.14 -0.84
C GLY A 433 4.03 -31.16 -1.65
N ARG A 434 2.69 -31.18 -1.52
CA ARG A 434 1.83 -30.20 -2.18
C ARG A 434 1.82 -28.88 -1.42
N ILE A 435 1.93 -27.77 -2.16
CA ILE A 435 1.76 -26.42 -1.62
C ILE A 435 0.26 -26.09 -1.63
N GLU A 436 -0.37 -26.11 -0.45
CA GLU A 436 -1.72 -25.61 -0.27
C GLU A 436 -1.71 -24.10 0.00
N MET A 437 -2.57 -23.36 -0.71
CA MET A 437 -2.80 -21.93 -0.47
C MET A 437 -3.93 -21.77 0.54
N ILE A 438 -3.59 -21.74 1.82
CA ILE A 438 -4.58 -21.46 2.87
C ILE A 438 -4.85 -19.96 2.89
N SER A 439 -6.11 -19.58 2.70
CA SER A 439 -6.54 -18.21 2.87
C SER A 439 -6.66 -17.87 4.37
N ASN A 440 -6.34 -16.64 4.79
CA ASN A 440 -6.63 -16.20 6.17
C ASN A 440 -8.12 -16.38 6.54
N ALA A 441 -9.03 -16.41 5.55
CA ALA A 441 -10.46 -16.68 5.75
C ALA A 441 -10.76 -18.12 6.21
N GLU A 442 -9.89 -19.09 5.93
CA GLU A 442 -10.00 -20.45 6.49
C GLU A 442 -9.49 -20.53 7.92
N THR A 443 -8.46 -19.76 8.27
CA THR A 443 -8.01 -19.60 9.66
C THR A 443 -9.07 -18.88 10.52
N GLU A 444 -9.67 -17.81 10.00
CA GLU A 444 -10.82 -17.11 10.64
C GLU A 444 -12.06 -18.00 10.76
N ARG A 445 -12.27 -18.96 9.84
CA ARG A 445 -13.34 -19.97 9.95
C ARG A 445 -13.08 -21.02 11.02
N LYS A 446 -11.83 -21.47 11.20
CA LYS A 446 -11.46 -22.43 12.26
C LYS A 446 -11.60 -21.80 13.66
N ASN A 447 -11.24 -20.53 13.82
CA ASN A 447 -11.25 -19.82 15.10
C ASN A 447 -12.03 -18.49 15.03
N PRO A 448 -13.38 -18.51 15.12
CA PRO A 448 -14.17 -17.28 15.08
C PRO A 448 -13.89 -16.37 16.28
N ALA A 449 -13.68 -15.08 16.02
CA ALA A 449 -13.40 -14.10 17.07
C ALA A 449 -14.58 -14.01 18.07
N PRO A 450 -14.32 -14.08 19.40
CA PRO A 450 -15.39 -14.06 20.40
C PRO A 450 -16.14 -12.72 20.40
N SER A 451 -17.45 -12.77 20.63
CA SER A 451 -18.30 -11.58 20.70
C SER A 451 -17.82 -10.61 21.78
N GLY A 452 -17.83 -9.30 21.48
CA GLY A 452 -17.37 -8.25 22.41
C GLY A 452 -15.87 -8.00 22.45
N TYR A 453 -15.05 -8.63 21.58
CA TYR A 453 -13.58 -8.44 21.56
C TYR A 453 -13.14 -6.97 21.53
N PHE A 454 -13.86 -6.08 20.82
CA PHE A 454 -13.50 -4.66 20.70
C PHE A 454 -13.50 -3.93 22.05
N PHE A 455 -14.50 -4.15 22.90
CA PHE A 455 -14.53 -3.58 24.26
C PHE A 455 -13.45 -4.17 25.15
N ARG A 456 -13.08 -5.45 24.95
CA ARG A 456 -11.96 -6.09 25.67
C ARG A 456 -10.61 -5.47 25.26
N LEU A 457 -10.41 -5.16 23.99
CA LEU A 457 -9.23 -4.44 23.50
C LEU A 457 -9.19 -2.99 24.03
N LEU A 458 -10.32 -2.27 24.02
CA LEU A 458 -10.41 -0.94 24.65
C LEU A 458 -10.06 -0.98 26.15
N LYS A 459 -10.47 -2.03 26.87
CA LYS A 459 -10.12 -2.21 28.28
C LYS A 459 -8.61 -2.41 28.52
N MET A 460 -7.84 -2.84 27.52
CA MET A 460 -6.37 -2.91 27.61
C MET A 460 -5.69 -1.52 27.65
N ASN A 461 -6.42 -0.47 27.26
CA ASN A 461 -5.99 0.93 27.29
C ASN A 461 -6.26 1.63 28.65
N ALA A 462 -6.74 0.90 29.65
CA ALA A 462 -7.12 1.47 30.94
C ALA A 462 -5.99 2.27 31.64
N PRO A 463 -4.69 1.91 31.57
CA PRO A 463 -3.62 2.73 32.16
C PRO A 463 -3.40 4.09 31.47
N GLU A 464 -3.66 4.19 30.17
CA GLU A 464 -3.48 5.39 29.34
C GLU A 464 -4.75 6.24 29.21
N TRP A 465 -5.77 5.99 30.03
CA TRP A 465 -7.06 6.70 29.98
C TRP A 465 -6.96 8.24 29.96
N PRO A 466 -6.02 8.93 30.65
CA PRO A 466 -5.95 10.39 30.60
C PRO A 466 -5.51 10.89 29.22
N TYR A 467 -4.58 10.18 28.56
CA TYR A 467 -4.16 10.49 27.20
C TYR A 467 -5.27 10.21 26.19
N SER A 468 -6.06 9.14 26.41
CA SER A 468 -7.24 8.87 25.59
C SER A 468 -8.28 9.98 25.67
N ILE A 469 -8.50 10.58 26.86
CA ILE A 469 -9.42 11.71 27.03
C ILE A 469 -8.86 12.98 26.40
N MET A 470 -7.59 13.31 26.62
CA MET A 470 -6.97 14.49 26.00
C MET A 470 -6.96 14.41 24.47
N GLY A 471 -6.67 13.22 23.91
CA GLY A 471 -6.80 12.95 22.49
C GLY A 471 -8.25 13.11 21.99
N ALA A 472 -9.23 12.60 22.74
CA ALA A 472 -10.65 12.72 22.42
C ALA A 472 -11.13 14.19 22.43
N VAL A 473 -10.69 15.01 23.40
CA VAL A 473 -10.91 16.47 23.40
C VAL A 473 -10.30 17.10 22.15
N GLY A 474 -9.07 16.75 21.78
CA GLY A 474 -8.45 17.19 20.53
C GLY A 474 -9.27 16.81 19.28
N SER A 475 -9.77 15.58 19.20
CA SER A 475 -10.65 15.13 18.12
C SER A 475 -11.94 15.96 18.03
N ILE A 476 -12.60 16.20 19.17
CA ILE A 476 -13.82 17.02 19.22
C ILE A 476 -13.52 18.45 18.74
N LEU A 477 -12.42 19.05 19.21
CA LEU A 477 -11.98 20.38 18.77
C LEU A 477 -11.70 20.41 17.25
N SER A 478 -10.96 19.42 16.74
CA SER A 478 -10.68 19.31 15.29
C SER A 478 -11.96 19.13 14.45
N GLY A 479 -13.01 18.54 15.03
CA GLY A 479 -14.31 18.34 14.38
C GLY A 479 -15.07 19.65 14.12
N PHE A 480 -14.86 20.70 14.92
CA PHE A 480 -15.52 21.99 14.72
C PHE A 480 -14.96 22.78 13.52
N ILE A 481 -13.75 22.47 13.05
CA ILE A 481 -13.07 23.22 11.97
C ILE A 481 -13.89 23.23 10.67
N GLY A 482 -14.48 22.10 10.29
CA GLY A 482 -15.31 21.96 9.09
C GLY A 482 -16.58 22.85 9.13
N PRO A 483 -17.44 22.72 10.16
CA PRO A 483 -18.57 23.61 10.39
C PRO A 483 -18.19 25.10 10.42
N THR A 484 -17.11 25.47 11.12
CA THR A 484 -16.62 26.86 11.14
C THR A 484 -16.26 27.35 9.75
N PHE A 485 -15.54 26.55 8.94
CA PHE A 485 -15.23 26.90 7.56
C PHE A 485 -16.49 27.16 6.74
N ALA A 486 -17.51 26.30 6.84
CA ALA A 486 -18.76 26.43 6.10
C ALA A 486 -19.56 27.68 6.48
N ILE A 487 -19.69 27.98 7.79
CA ILE A 487 -20.40 29.18 8.28
C ILE A 487 -19.72 30.46 7.78
N VAL A 488 -18.40 30.57 7.93
CA VAL A 488 -17.66 31.79 7.53
C VAL A 488 -17.71 31.98 6.00
N MET A 489 -17.69 30.88 5.23
CA MET A 489 -17.87 30.93 3.78
C MET A 489 -19.28 31.44 3.41
N SER A 490 -20.32 30.92 4.05
CA SER A 490 -21.70 31.37 3.85
C SER A 490 -21.87 32.87 4.14
N ASN A 491 -21.32 33.33 5.27
CA ASN A 491 -21.34 34.75 5.64
C ASN A 491 -20.55 35.61 4.63
N MET A 492 -19.45 35.10 4.07
CA MET A 492 -18.67 35.80 3.04
C MET A 492 -19.47 36.03 1.75
N ILE A 493 -20.25 35.02 1.31
CA ILE A 493 -21.15 35.18 0.15
C ILE A 493 -22.20 36.26 0.42
N GLU A 494 -22.82 36.28 1.60
CA GLU A 494 -23.79 37.33 1.97
C GLU A 494 -23.16 38.74 1.92
N VAL A 495 -21.96 38.88 2.50
CA VAL A 495 -21.23 40.15 2.57
C VAL A 495 -20.92 40.72 1.18
N PHE A 496 -20.69 39.89 0.17
CA PHE A 496 -20.44 40.33 -1.21
C PHE A 496 -21.62 41.06 -1.88
N TYR A 497 -22.83 40.95 -1.35
CA TYR A 497 -24.03 41.65 -1.87
C TYR A 497 -24.48 42.83 -1.00
N TYR A 498 -23.65 43.30 -0.06
CA TYR A 498 -23.97 44.46 0.77
C TYR A 498 -23.81 45.79 -0.01
N ASN A 499 -24.94 46.47 -0.24
CA ASN A 499 -25.02 47.78 -0.91
C ASN A 499 -24.16 48.90 -0.29
N ASN A 500 -23.76 48.79 0.99
CA ASN A 500 -22.95 49.80 1.67
C ASN A 500 -21.47 49.36 1.73
N PRO A 501 -20.54 50.06 1.05
CA PRO A 501 -19.14 49.64 0.95
C PRO A 501 -18.38 49.68 2.29
N ALA A 502 -18.77 50.55 3.23
CA ALA A 502 -18.17 50.61 4.56
C ALA A 502 -18.64 49.46 5.45
N LYS A 503 -19.93 49.08 5.36
CA LYS A 503 -20.48 47.90 6.06
C LYS A 503 -19.84 46.63 5.52
N MET A 504 -19.65 46.53 4.20
CA MET A 504 -18.98 45.40 3.56
C MET A 504 -17.53 45.26 4.04
N GLU A 505 -16.73 46.33 4.04
CA GLU A 505 -15.34 46.27 4.54
C GLU A 505 -15.26 45.77 6.00
N SER A 506 -16.12 46.29 6.88
CA SER A 506 -16.15 45.89 8.29
C SER A 506 -16.45 44.39 8.45
N LYS A 507 -17.47 43.88 7.73
CA LYS A 507 -17.85 42.46 7.79
C LYS A 507 -16.89 41.52 7.07
N THR A 508 -16.23 41.96 5.99
CA THR A 508 -15.11 41.23 5.38
C THR A 508 -13.97 41.07 6.38
N LYS A 509 -13.57 42.14 7.09
CA LYS A 509 -12.53 42.08 8.14
C LYS A 509 -12.89 41.11 9.26
N GLU A 510 -14.13 41.14 9.74
CA GLU A 510 -14.64 40.20 10.75
C GLU A 510 -14.47 38.73 10.32
N CYS A 511 -14.91 38.38 9.11
CA CYS A 511 -14.77 37.02 8.57
C CYS A 511 -13.30 36.61 8.36
N VAL A 512 -12.44 37.54 7.93
CA VAL A 512 -10.98 37.34 7.77
C VAL A 512 -10.32 37.04 9.12
N PHE A 513 -10.67 37.78 10.18
CA PHE A 513 -10.18 37.48 11.54
C PHE A 513 -10.65 36.11 12.03
N ILE A 514 -11.89 35.70 11.74
CA ILE A 514 -12.38 34.36 12.09
C ILE A 514 -11.58 33.28 11.34
N TYR A 515 -11.26 33.45 10.05
CA TYR A 515 -10.40 32.48 9.32
C TYR A 515 -8.98 32.40 9.89
N VAL A 516 -8.36 33.52 10.25
CA VAL A 516 -7.03 33.52 10.89
C VAL A 516 -7.08 32.84 12.26
N GLY A 517 -8.11 33.13 13.06
CA GLY A 517 -8.36 32.46 14.35
C GLY A 517 -8.58 30.96 14.20
N ALA A 518 -9.39 30.54 13.21
CA ALA A 518 -9.63 29.14 12.88
C ALA A 518 -8.34 28.40 12.45
N GLY A 519 -7.45 29.09 11.74
CA GLY A 519 -6.14 28.54 11.36
C GLY A 519 -5.22 28.30 12.56
N LEU A 520 -5.14 29.25 13.49
CA LEU A 520 -4.38 29.09 14.75
C LEU A 520 -4.99 28.01 15.64
N TYR A 521 -6.32 27.98 15.74
CA TYR A 521 -7.08 26.96 16.45
C TYR A 521 -6.82 25.55 15.89
N ALA A 522 -6.77 25.40 14.56
CA ALA A 522 -6.49 24.13 13.90
C ALA A 522 -5.11 23.57 14.30
N VAL A 523 -4.07 24.41 14.40
CA VAL A 523 -2.74 23.99 14.87
C VAL A 523 -2.81 23.38 16.27
N VAL A 524 -3.51 24.03 17.20
CA VAL A 524 -3.65 23.56 18.58
C VAL A 524 -4.49 22.29 18.66
N ALA A 525 -5.63 22.25 17.97
CA ALA A 525 -6.55 21.10 17.99
C ALA A 525 -5.90 19.83 17.42
N TYR A 526 -5.27 19.91 16.24
CA TYR A 526 -4.59 18.76 15.62
C TYR A 526 -3.35 18.33 16.39
N LEU A 527 -2.62 19.25 17.02
CA LEU A 527 -1.51 18.92 17.92
C LEU A 527 -1.98 18.08 19.10
N ILE A 528 -3.00 18.55 19.84
CA ILE A 528 -3.57 17.83 20.99
C ILE A 528 -4.07 16.45 20.54
N GLN A 529 -4.88 16.39 19.48
CA GLN A 529 -5.46 15.16 18.95
C GLN A 529 -4.37 14.11 18.64
N HIS A 530 -3.42 14.44 17.75
CA HIS A 530 -2.47 13.44 17.26
C HIS A 530 -1.35 13.14 18.24
N TYR A 531 -0.91 14.10 19.07
CA TYR A 531 0.11 13.84 20.08
C TYR A 531 -0.39 12.85 21.14
N PHE A 532 -1.56 13.10 21.74
CA PHE A 532 -2.07 12.25 22.82
C PHE A 532 -2.56 10.88 22.33
N PHE A 533 -3.23 10.79 21.17
CA PHE A 533 -3.56 9.48 20.60
C PHE A 533 -2.32 8.70 20.16
N SER A 534 -1.24 9.36 19.75
CA SER A 534 0.02 8.68 19.45
C SER A 534 0.70 8.15 20.73
N ILE A 535 0.76 8.92 21.82
CA ILE A 535 1.29 8.44 23.11
C ILE A 535 0.50 7.20 23.57
N MET A 536 -0.83 7.30 23.57
CA MET A 536 -1.73 6.22 23.94
C MET A 536 -1.50 4.98 23.05
N GLY A 537 -1.45 5.16 21.73
CA GLY A 537 -1.30 4.08 20.76
C GLY A 537 0.04 3.33 20.87
N GLU A 538 1.16 4.03 20.99
CA GLU A 538 2.48 3.40 21.09
C GLU A 538 2.66 2.61 22.40
N ASN A 539 2.12 3.13 23.52
CA ASN A 539 2.10 2.42 24.80
C ASN A 539 1.21 1.16 24.73
N LEU A 540 0.02 1.27 24.13
CA LEU A 540 -0.86 0.13 23.91
C LEU A 540 -0.19 -0.95 23.04
N THR A 541 0.42 -0.58 21.91
CA THR A 541 1.16 -1.54 21.05
C THR A 541 2.29 -2.21 21.81
N THR A 542 3.05 -1.47 22.60
CA THR A 542 4.14 -2.03 23.42
C THR A 542 3.63 -3.02 24.46
N ARG A 543 2.53 -2.70 25.15
CA ARG A 543 1.86 -3.61 26.08
C ARG A 543 1.36 -4.87 25.36
N VAL A 544 0.65 -4.71 24.25
CA VAL A 544 0.11 -5.83 23.45
C VAL A 544 1.25 -6.75 23.01
N ARG A 545 2.34 -6.22 22.45
CA ARG A 545 3.52 -7.01 22.06
C ARG A 545 4.18 -7.71 23.23
N ARG A 546 4.39 -7.04 24.36
CA ARG A 546 4.97 -7.69 25.55
C ARG A 546 4.06 -8.81 26.08
N MET A 547 2.74 -8.61 26.09
CA MET A 547 1.77 -9.62 26.51
C MET A 547 1.69 -10.80 25.53
N MET A 548 1.73 -10.55 24.22
CA MET A 548 1.77 -11.59 23.20
C MET A 548 3.04 -12.44 23.32
N LEU A 549 4.23 -11.81 23.37
CA LEU A 549 5.49 -12.55 23.54
C LEU A 549 5.51 -13.34 24.88
N ALA A 550 4.98 -12.76 25.96
CA ALA A 550 4.89 -13.45 27.25
C ALA A 550 3.85 -14.58 27.28
N ALA A 551 2.85 -14.57 26.39
CA ALA A 551 1.91 -15.68 26.21
C ALA A 551 2.50 -16.77 25.32
N ILE A 552 3.21 -16.40 24.24
CA ILE A 552 3.94 -17.31 23.36
C ILE A 552 4.96 -18.11 24.19
N LEU A 553 5.84 -17.43 24.93
CA LEU A 553 6.85 -18.04 25.82
C LEU A 553 6.28 -18.72 27.09
N ARG A 554 4.97 -19.01 27.12
CA ARG A 554 4.31 -19.87 28.12
C ARG A 554 3.73 -21.14 27.52
N ASN A 555 3.71 -21.27 26.21
CA ASN A 555 3.28 -22.49 25.54
C ASN A 555 4.31 -23.60 25.76
N GLU A 556 3.85 -24.85 25.76
CA GLU A 556 4.72 -26.02 25.85
C GLU A 556 5.63 -26.15 24.63
N VAL A 557 6.78 -26.82 24.78
CA VAL A 557 7.77 -26.96 23.70
C VAL A 557 7.17 -27.58 22.43
N GLY A 558 6.27 -28.56 22.58
CA GLY A 558 5.60 -29.22 21.45
C GLY A 558 4.76 -28.28 20.58
N TRP A 559 4.24 -27.18 21.14
CA TRP A 559 3.52 -26.17 20.36
C TRP A 559 4.41 -25.49 19.31
N PHE A 560 5.71 -25.34 19.59
CA PHE A 560 6.69 -24.75 18.67
C PHE A 560 7.26 -25.76 17.65
N ASP A 561 7.00 -27.06 17.84
CA ASP A 561 7.40 -28.11 16.91
C ASP A 561 6.39 -28.26 15.74
N GLU A 562 5.22 -27.61 15.82
CA GLU A 562 4.22 -27.55 14.76
C GLU A 562 4.62 -26.57 13.64
N GLU A 563 4.51 -26.98 12.37
CA GLU A 563 4.87 -26.12 11.22
C GLU A 563 4.05 -24.81 11.15
N GLU A 564 2.80 -24.82 11.65
CA GLU A 564 1.94 -23.62 11.78
C GLU A 564 2.48 -22.57 12.78
N HIS A 565 3.43 -22.95 13.64
CA HIS A 565 3.97 -22.14 14.74
C HIS A 565 5.47 -21.84 14.60
N ASN A 566 6.02 -21.96 13.39
CA ASN A 566 7.40 -21.56 13.08
C ASN A 566 7.74 -20.16 13.62
N SER A 567 8.87 -20.07 14.32
CA SER A 567 9.47 -18.86 14.88
C SER A 567 9.30 -17.58 14.05
N SER A 568 9.64 -17.63 12.76
CA SER A 568 9.53 -16.47 11.86
C SER A 568 8.08 -16.04 11.57
N LEU A 569 7.13 -16.98 11.51
CA LEU A 569 5.70 -16.69 11.33
C LEU A 569 5.08 -16.11 12.62
N VAL A 570 5.47 -16.64 13.79
CA VAL A 570 5.01 -16.14 15.09
C VAL A 570 5.60 -14.75 15.39
N ALA A 571 6.88 -14.51 15.07
CA ALA A 571 7.52 -13.20 15.14
C ALA A 571 6.87 -12.18 14.17
N ALA A 572 6.49 -12.62 12.96
CA ALA A 572 5.73 -11.79 12.03
C ALA A 572 4.36 -11.37 12.61
N ARG A 573 3.57 -12.32 13.15
CA ARG A 573 2.28 -12.03 13.82
C ARG A 573 2.43 -11.05 14.99
N LEU A 574 3.49 -11.21 15.80
CA LEU A 574 3.83 -10.29 16.90
C LEU A 574 4.06 -8.84 16.41
N ALA A 575 4.63 -8.69 15.21
CA ALA A 575 4.83 -7.39 14.58
C ALA A 575 3.54 -6.84 13.95
N THR A 576 2.82 -7.63 13.14
CA THR A 576 1.64 -7.19 12.38
C THR A 576 0.43 -6.91 13.27
N ASP A 577 0.04 -7.88 14.08
CA ASP A 577 -1.29 -7.88 14.71
C ASP A 577 -1.37 -6.77 15.77
N ALA A 578 -0.26 -6.51 16.47
CA ALA A 578 -0.14 -5.42 17.42
C ALA A 578 -0.08 -4.02 16.76
N ALA A 579 0.31 -3.93 15.48
CA ALA A 579 0.22 -2.71 14.70
C ALA A 579 -1.22 -2.48 14.19
N ASP A 580 -1.95 -3.54 13.82
CA ASP A 580 -3.36 -3.43 13.47
C ASP A 580 -4.23 -3.02 14.66
N VAL A 581 -3.96 -3.54 15.87
CA VAL A 581 -4.59 -3.07 17.13
C VAL A 581 -4.35 -1.56 17.35
N LYS A 582 -3.15 -1.06 17.04
CA LYS A 582 -2.84 0.38 17.10
C LYS A 582 -3.71 1.19 16.16
N SER A 583 -3.80 0.78 14.89
CA SER A 583 -4.58 1.49 13.89
C SER A 583 -6.07 1.44 14.23
N ALA A 584 -6.56 0.30 14.72
CA ALA A 584 -7.94 0.12 15.15
C ALA A 584 -8.35 1.04 16.31
N ILE A 585 -7.52 1.18 17.35
CA ILE A 585 -7.90 1.91 18.58
C ILE A 585 -7.38 3.35 18.59
N ALA A 586 -6.13 3.61 18.21
CA ALA A 586 -5.55 4.95 18.31
C ALA A 586 -5.88 5.83 17.09
N GLU A 587 -5.75 5.28 15.88
CA GLU A 587 -5.89 6.09 14.66
C GLU A 587 -7.34 6.23 14.21
N ARG A 588 -8.08 5.12 14.14
CA ARG A 588 -9.47 5.13 13.64
C ARG A 588 -10.43 5.82 14.61
N ILE A 589 -10.33 5.60 15.92
CA ILE A 589 -11.23 6.25 16.90
C ILE A 589 -11.05 7.78 16.85
N ALA A 590 -9.82 8.27 16.71
CA ALA A 590 -9.53 9.70 16.59
C ALA A 590 -10.27 10.34 15.40
N VAL A 591 -10.21 9.70 14.23
CA VAL A 591 -10.86 10.17 12.99
C VAL A 591 -12.38 9.99 13.05
N ILE A 592 -12.87 8.88 13.59
CA ILE A 592 -14.31 8.63 13.78
C ILE A 592 -14.92 9.72 14.68
N LEU A 593 -14.28 10.01 15.82
CA LEU A 593 -14.78 11.01 16.76
C LEU A 593 -14.79 12.42 16.13
N GLN A 594 -13.71 12.80 15.43
CA GLN A 594 -13.64 14.05 14.67
C GLN A 594 -14.77 14.16 13.64
N ASN A 595 -15.00 13.11 12.84
CA ASN A 595 -16.04 13.09 11.81
C ASN A 595 -17.44 13.12 12.41
N VAL A 596 -17.69 12.42 13.53
CA VAL A 596 -18.96 12.44 14.24
C VAL A 596 -19.24 13.84 14.81
N THR A 597 -18.26 14.49 15.44
CA THR A 597 -18.41 15.88 15.90
C THR A 597 -18.69 16.82 14.75
N SER A 598 -17.89 16.77 13.67
CA SER A 598 -18.10 17.60 12.46
C SER A 598 -19.49 17.40 11.87
N LEU A 599 -19.98 16.16 11.79
CA LEU A 599 -21.30 15.82 11.26
C LEU A 599 -22.42 16.34 12.17
N LEU A 600 -22.34 16.08 13.49
CA LEU A 600 -23.33 16.54 14.46
C LEU A 600 -23.43 18.06 14.50
N THR A 601 -22.30 18.78 14.53
CA THR A 601 -22.31 20.24 14.49
C THR A 601 -22.85 20.77 13.17
N SER A 602 -22.49 20.16 12.02
CA SER A 602 -23.03 20.57 10.72
C SER A 602 -24.55 20.40 10.66
N PHE A 603 -25.09 19.29 11.19
CA PHE A 603 -26.54 19.08 11.29
C PHE A 603 -27.21 20.10 12.23
N VAL A 604 -26.68 20.30 13.44
CA VAL A 604 -27.24 21.28 14.39
C VAL A 604 -27.28 22.68 13.78
N VAL A 605 -26.20 23.10 13.12
CA VAL A 605 -26.13 24.40 12.40
C VAL A 605 -27.16 24.46 11.27
N ALA A 606 -27.26 23.43 10.43
CA ALA A 606 -28.22 23.40 9.32
C ALA A 606 -29.68 23.52 9.81
N PHE A 607 -30.05 22.76 10.85
CA PHE A 607 -31.39 22.82 11.45
C PHE A 607 -31.68 24.14 12.18
N ILE A 608 -30.68 24.82 12.73
CA ILE A 608 -30.82 26.18 13.30
C ILE A 608 -31.03 27.23 12.19
N VAL A 609 -30.33 27.10 11.06
CA VAL A 609 -30.44 28.04 9.93
C VAL A 609 -31.77 27.89 9.21
N GLU A 610 -32.13 26.69 8.75
CA GLU A 610 -33.43 26.42 8.14
C GLU A 610 -33.77 24.92 8.22
N TRP A 611 -34.70 24.58 9.12
CA TRP A 611 -35.09 23.18 9.36
C TRP A 611 -35.83 22.55 8.17
N ARG A 612 -36.57 23.33 7.37
CA ARG A 612 -37.34 22.80 6.23
C ARG A 612 -36.44 22.31 5.11
N VAL A 613 -35.44 23.10 4.73
CA VAL A 613 -34.44 22.73 3.73
C VAL A 613 -33.55 21.60 4.25
N SER A 614 -33.21 21.62 5.55
CA SER A 614 -32.46 20.53 6.19
C SER A 614 -33.18 19.18 6.13
N LEU A 615 -34.49 19.14 6.35
CA LEU A 615 -35.29 17.92 6.18
C LEU A 615 -35.32 17.43 4.73
N LEU A 616 -35.41 18.33 3.74
CA LEU A 616 -35.36 17.98 2.32
C LEU A 616 -34.03 17.33 1.96
N ILE A 617 -32.91 17.93 2.38
CA ILE A 617 -31.56 17.38 2.18
C ILE A 617 -31.43 16.02 2.87
N LEU A 618 -31.87 15.91 4.13
CA LEU A 618 -31.85 14.65 4.89
C LEU A 618 -32.68 13.55 4.20
N GLY A 619 -33.81 13.89 3.55
CA GLY A 619 -34.60 12.96 2.75
C GLY A 619 -33.86 12.40 1.53
N THR A 620 -32.93 13.17 0.93
CA THR A 620 -32.08 12.68 -0.18
C THR A 620 -30.87 11.85 0.29
N PHE A 621 -30.44 12.01 1.55
CA PHE A 621 -29.22 11.38 2.06
C PHE A 621 -29.24 9.83 2.02
N PRO A 622 -30.35 9.13 2.36
CA PRO A 622 -30.44 7.67 2.18
C PRO A 622 -30.20 7.21 0.74
N LEU A 623 -30.61 7.96 -0.28
CA LEU A 623 -30.39 7.60 -1.68
C LEU A 623 -28.89 7.61 -2.03
N LEU A 624 -28.16 8.64 -1.58
CA LEU A 624 -26.70 8.72 -1.77
C LEU A 624 -25.96 7.58 -1.04
N VAL A 625 -26.37 7.28 0.19
CA VAL A 625 -25.81 6.19 0.99
C VAL A 625 -26.09 4.83 0.33
N MET A 626 -27.32 4.58 -0.13
CA MET A 626 -27.68 3.35 -0.84
C MET A 626 -26.90 3.22 -2.15
N ALA A 627 -26.77 4.29 -2.94
CA ALA A 627 -25.98 4.28 -4.17
C ALA A 627 -24.50 3.92 -3.90
N TYR A 628 -23.89 4.51 -2.88
CA TYR A 628 -22.51 4.20 -2.48
C TYR A 628 -22.34 2.75 -2.00
N PHE A 629 -23.26 2.24 -1.16
CA PHE A 629 -23.19 0.84 -0.72
C PHE A 629 -23.50 -0.15 -1.85
N ALA A 630 -24.41 0.18 -2.77
CA ALA A 630 -24.69 -0.62 -3.96
C ALA A 630 -23.45 -0.69 -4.87
N GLN A 631 -22.82 0.46 -5.19
CA GLN A 631 -21.57 0.51 -5.94
C GLN A 631 -20.45 -0.29 -5.27
N LYS A 632 -20.29 -0.14 -3.95
CA LYS A 632 -19.25 -0.87 -3.18
C LYS A 632 -19.50 -2.38 -3.14
N LYS A 633 -20.74 -2.81 -2.95
CA LYS A 633 -21.13 -4.22 -3.00
C LYS A 633 -20.93 -4.80 -4.40
N TRP A 634 -21.37 -4.07 -5.44
CA TRP A 634 -21.19 -4.44 -6.83
C TRP A 634 -19.72 -4.65 -7.19
N ASN A 635 -18.84 -3.70 -6.85
CA ASN A 635 -17.40 -3.81 -7.09
C ASN A 635 -16.78 -5.00 -6.33
N LEU A 636 -17.26 -5.30 -5.12
CA LEU A 636 -16.80 -6.46 -4.35
C LEU A 636 -17.22 -7.78 -5.01
N ASP A 637 -18.48 -7.91 -5.41
CA ASP A 637 -19.00 -9.13 -6.02
C ASP A 637 -18.48 -9.32 -7.46
N LEU A 638 -18.23 -8.24 -8.20
CA LEU A 638 -17.53 -8.27 -9.48
C LEU A 638 -16.09 -8.77 -9.33
N SER A 639 -15.35 -8.22 -8.36
CA SER A 639 -13.96 -8.64 -8.08
C SER A 639 -13.88 -10.11 -7.63
N LYS A 640 -14.83 -10.60 -6.82
CA LYS A 640 -14.94 -12.03 -6.49
C LYS A 640 -15.17 -12.89 -7.73
N ARG A 641 -16.12 -12.52 -8.59
CA ARG A 641 -16.42 -13.25 -9.84
C ARG A 641 -15.23 -13.28 -10.80
N GLN A 642 -14.47 -12.18 -10.90
CA GLN A 642 -13.22 -12.13 -11.68
C GLN A 642 -12.16 -13.07 -11.10
N LEU A 643 -11.99 -13.11 -9.76
CA LEU A 643 -11.08 -14.05 -9.10
C LEU A 643 -11.53 -15.50 -9.30
N GLU A 644 -12.80 -15.84 -9.05
CA GLU A 644 -13.34 -17.19 -9.28
C GLU A 644 -13.20 -17.64 -10.75
N TYR A 645 -13.35 -16.72 -11.71
CA TYR A 645 -13.14 -17.02 -13.13
C TYR A 645 -11.65 -17.22 -13.44
N SER A 646 -10.76 -16.40 -12.89
CA SER A 646 -9.30 -16.54 -13.04
C SER A 646 -8.78 -17.82 -12.38
N ASP A 647 -9.30 -18.20 -11.21
CA ASP A 647 -8.96 -19.44 -10.51
C ASP A 647 -9.52 -20.66 -11.25
N ARG A 648 -10.70 -20.56 -11.87
CA ARG A 648 -11.19 -21.61 -12.78
C ARG A 648 -10.37 -21.70 -14.05
N SER A 649 -9.94 -20.58 -14.65
CA SER A 649 -9.02 -20.56 -15.80
C SER A 649 -7.72 -21.26 -15.42
N ASN A 650 -7.05 -20.79 -14.37
CA ASN A 650 -5.80 -21.37 -13.86
C ASN A 650 -5.94 -22.85 -13.46
N ASN A 651 -7.08 -23.28 -12.88
CA ASN A 651 -7.31 -24.69 -12.59
C ASN A 651 -7.62 -25.52 -13.84
N SER A 652 -8.30 -24.97 -14.85
CA SER A 652 -8.52 -25.64 -16.14
C SER A 652 -7.25 -25.69 -17.00
N GLU A 653 -6.40 -24.68 -16.92
CA GLU A 653 -5.06 -24.64 -17.49
C GLU A 653 -4.15 -25.64 -16.76
N ARG A 654 -4.17 -25.69 -15.42
CA ARG A 654 -3.48 -26.73 -14.64
C ARG A 654 -3.99 -28.13 -14.95
N LEU A 655 -5.30 -28.33 -15.12
CA LEU A 655 -5.88 -29.64 -15.44
C LEU A 655 -5.49 -30.08 -16.86
N GLY A 656 -5.68 -29.21 -17.86
CA GLY A 656 -5.26 -29.46 -19.24
C GLY A 656 -3.75 -29.67 -19.38
N MET A 657 -2.92 -28.89 -18.66
CA MET A 657 -1.48 -29.13 -18.59
C MET A 657 -1.13 -30.37 -17.74
N SER A 658 -1.95 -30.78 -16.77
CA SER A 658 -1.68 -32.00 -16.00
C SER A 658 -2.00 -33.27 -16.79
N GLU A 659 -3.06 -33.26 -17.61
CA GLU A 659 -3.44 -34.39 -18.46
C GLU A 659 -2.60 -34.46 -19.74
N ASP A 660 -2.33 -33.34 -20.42
CA ASP A 660 -1.57 -33.35 -21.68
C ASP A 660 -0.08 -32.96 -21.55
N ALA A 661 0.35 -32.14 -20.58
CA ALA A 661 1.71 -31.57 -20.61
C ALA A 661 2.80 -32.39 -19.89
N TYR A 662 2.49 -33.22 -18.89
CA TYR A 662 3.50 -34.04 -18.19
C TYR A 662 4.19 -35.11 -19.07
N GLY A 663 3.61 -35.45 -20.23
CA GLY A 663 4.25 -36.28 -21.26
C GLY A 663 4.18 -35.71 -22.69
N GLY A 664 3.48 -34.60 -22.90
CA GLY A 664 3.08 -34.17 -24.24
C GLY A 664 3.86 -33.01 -24.87
N ILE A 665 4.56 -32.13 -24.13
CA ILE A 665 5.17 -30.93 -24.75
C ILE A 665 6.24 -31.29 -25.81
N HIS A 666 7.10 -32.27 -25.54
CA HIS A 666 8.04 -32.82 -26.54
C HIS A 666 7.35 -33.60 -27.69
N SER A 667 6.12 -34.05 -27.47
CA SER A 667 5.34 -34.89 -28.40
C SER A 667 4.50 -34.04 -29.35
N PHE A 668 3.93 -32.93 -28.86
CA PHE A 668 3.04 -32.02 -29.59
C PHE A 668 3.75 -31.26 -30.71
N THR A 669 4.95 -30.73 -30.45
CA THR A 669 5.78 -30.05 -31.47
C THR A 669 6.24 -31.00 -32.58
N ARG A 670 6.23 -32.32 -32.36
CA ARG A 670 6.53 -33.34 -33.39
C ARG A 670 5.35 -33.75 -34.25
N TYR A 671 4.11 -33.54 -33.78
CA TYR A 671 2.88 -34.03 -34.42
C TYR A 671 1.81 -32.94 -34.53
N THR A 672 2.05 -31.87 -35.30
CA THR A 672 0.98 -31.18 -36.07
C THR A 672 1.53 -30.17 -37.07
N ARG A 673 1.40 -30.47 -38.37
CA ARG A 673 1.40 -29.42 -39.41
C ARG A 673 -0.01 -28.82 -39.49
N GLY A 674 -0.19 -27.60 -38.99
CA GLY A 674 -1.08 -26.63 -39.63
C GLY A 674 -2.46 -26.30 -39.03
N THR A 675 -2.95 -26.96 -37.97
CA THR A 675 -4.27 -26.60 -37.37
C THR A 675 -4.30 -26.69 -35.84
N CYS A 676 -4.56 -25.57 -35.17
CA CYS A 676 -4.72 -25.50 -33.71
C CYS A 676 -5.97 -26.27 -33.22
N PRO A 677 -5.87 -27.11 -32.16
CA PRO A 677 -7.04 -27.75 -31.53
C PRO A 677 -7.95 -26.78 -30.77
N PHE A 678 -7.41 -25.64 -30.31
CA PHE A 678 -8.06 -24.63 -29.45
C PHE A 678 -9.22 -23.84 -30.08
N LYS A 679 -9.82 -24.33 -31.17
CA LYS A 679 -10.95 -23.67 -31.85
C LYS A 679 -12.19 -23.56 -30.94
N GLY A 680 -12.33 -24.45 -29.94
CA GLY A 680 -13.38 -24.38 -28.91
C GLY A 680 -13.15 -23.35 -27.79
N TYR A 681 -11.90 -22.95 -27.52
CA TYR A 681 -11.60 -21.85 -26.58
C TYR A 681 -11.94 -20.47 -27.19
N CYS A 682 -11.74 -20.31 -28.51
CA CYS A 682 -11.98 -19.03 -29.18
C CYS A 682 -13.47 -18.64 -29.30
N SER A 683 -14.41 -19.58 -29.22
CA SER A 683 -15.85 -19.32 -29.37
C SER A 683 -16.57 -19.05 -28.05
N THR A 684 -16.05 -19.52 -26.91
CA THR A 684 -16.69 -19.32 -25.61
C THR A 684 -16.41 -17.96 -24.99
N GLU A 685 -15.24 -17.37 -25.26
CA GLU A 685 -14.80 -16.10 -24.67
C GLU A 685 -15.46 -14.87 -25.34
N ASN A 686 -15.51 -14.83 -26.68
CA ASN A 686 -16.09 -13.70 -27.42
C ASN A 686 -17.64 -13.63 -27.32
N ASP A 687 -18.33 -14.76 -27.46
CA ASP A 687 -19.79 -14.77 -27.63
C ASP A 687 -20.58 -14.75 -26.31
N ARG A 688 -19.93 -14.88 -25.15
CA ARG A 688 -20.58 -14.87 -23.82
C ARG A 688 -20.26 -13.67 -22.96
N ILE A 689 -19.12 -13.01 -23.15
CA ILE A 689 -18.77 -11.80 -22.39
C ILE A 689 -19.55 -10.59 -22.90
N ALA A 690 -19.75 -10.48 -24.23
CA ALA A 690 -20.52 -9.40 -24.85
C ALA A 690 -21.96 -9.26 -24.28
N PRO A 691 -22.82 -10.29 -24.24
CA PRO A 691 -24.19 -10.16 -23.71
C PRO A 691 -24.24 -9.94 -22.19
N VAL A 692 -23.31 -10.48 -21.41
CA VAL A 692 -23.27 -10.26 -19.94
C VAL A 692 -22.89 -8.81 -19.63
N ILE A 693 -21.97 -8.21 -20.39
CA ILE A 693 -21.62 -6.79 -20.23
C ILE A 693 -22.70 -5.89 -20.84
N LEU A 694 -23.24 -6.19 -22.02
CA LEU A 694 -24.31 -5.39 -22.63
C LEU A 694 -25.57 -5.32 -21.75
N ASN A 695 -26.01 -6.46 -21.18
CA ASN A 695 -27.15 -6.47 -20.25
C ASN A 695 -26.83 -5.72 -18.95
N SER A 696 -25.61 -5.86 -18.38
CA SER A 696 -25.26 -5.11 -17.17
C SER A 696 -25.06 -3.61 -17.40
N VAL A 697 -24.73 -3.17 -18.61
CA VAL A 697 -24.65 -1.75 -18.98
C VAL A 697 -26.04 -1.19 -19.31
N SER A 698 -26.95 -1.96 -19.89
CA SER A 698 -28.37 -1.56 -19.99
C SER A 698 -29.02 -1.50 -18.60
N ASP A 699 -28.71 -2.42 -17.69
CA ASP A 699 -29.22 -2.39 -16.32
C ASP A 699 -28.65 -1.20 -15.54
N PHE A 700 -27.40 -0.79 -15.80
CA PHE A 700 -26.84 0.46 -15.26
C PHE A 700 -27.57 1.71 -15.78
N SER A 701 -28.21 1.63 -16.96
CA SER A 701 -29.09 2.67 -17.49
C SER A 701 -30.53 2.59 -16.96
N MET A 702 -30.97 1.44 -16.44
CA MET A 702 -32.36 1.15 -16.08
C MET A 702 -32.61 1.11 -14.56
N VAL A 703 -31.54 0.94 -13.76
CA VAL A 703 -31.56 1.07 -12.28
C VAL A 703 -31.16 2.50 -11.84
N ALA A 704 -30.82 3.38 -12.79
CA ALA A 704 -30.46 4.79 -12.56
C ALA A 704 -31.48 5.80 -13.14
N THR A 705 -32.70 5.33 -13.45
CA THR A 705 -33.90 6.16 -13.70
C THR A 705 -34.49 6.64 -12.39
#